data_AF-A0ABD6IVE1-F1
#
_entry.id   AF-A0ABD6IVE1-F1
#
_cell.length_a   1.000
_cell.length_b   1.000
_cell.length_c   1.000
_cell.angle_alpha   90.00
_cell.angle_beta   90.00
_cell.angle_gamma   90.00
#
_symmetry.space_group_name_H-M   'P 1'
#
loop_
_entity.id
_entity.type
_entity.pdbx_description
1 polymer ?
#
loop_
_entity_poly.entity_id
_entity_poly.type
_entity_poly.pdbx_seq_one_letter_code
_entity_poly.pdbx_strand_id
1 'polypeptide(L)'
;MTFLTITVTPATADGTGGCTATKGALVAVDFGPFGGPVEHGCDLTPTTGYDLLHDAGFSTAGTQHDGPAFICRIGYGSFDSGTQYPTSDKESCVLTPPATAYWSYWIASPGQKDWTYSPYGAMDRKLKDGDVDAWVYGGTDVQGSTGRPTFTPDDVRGGDPTGPGPTGPTGAPGKVDTKAAATWLTGQLTDGERVVDDGATTSDYSLTADTAFALAAANGKSAALDKVTGYLAAHTADFAYPDGTGQTPDATAVARLALLAEITGRDPRGFGGHDLLAALTGNVCAAGPESGEATPGCTAKGDFRASSYTEGQALAVLALLRAGVTPPAAAVDRLTRLQCKDGSFTSILIRSGEYCDPDPATTGLVALVLHRAGGHEDAVSAARAYLGGAQRADGAFPGYTGSTTGSVNATAYAAQALAALGDTTRATAAVGWLSRQQLKSGGFGFEEGATDPAVYATSPAVLAGTGTSLVTLTTKTTGPTPPQTSPSGTPTTPAPAPGAGPDLKKGVAYLTKAANLKQGQYYGDGTTSGRADFGLTIDGAYALAATGLDNARLRGIVDFLDHRGKDGAGRTVDDWTNVGTSYAAAGSLGKTALLAEAVGRDPRHFTGHDLIAALDKAVCAKAGTGGDRSCAAKGAYTYAPSVFAQSLAVMAQLRAGDTISAQRPIAYLESLQESSGAWPSLIPSTKDSDVDSTAIAAMALDLAGGATADKAVAKALTWLASRQLADGGFPGTAGDSVNSAALAVQGLSLDAPKYARQIAKARKFLASQQNGDGGFAVAKGGDRRSDLRASTQAVGGATGISFGTLKRSLTGTSPQPAPSPSGSAPDIVTTGDAGGTGDSGGAGDGGAGTSGGGGILAATGVQAGALAAIAVLLMLAGWRTVVVARRRTGTGSGR
;
A
#
# COMPACT_ATOMS: atom_id res chain seq x y z
N MET A 1 -23.42 -21.17 -72.92
CA MET A 1 -22.85 -20.22 -71.95
C MET A 1 -23.73 -20.30 -70.72
N THR A 2 -23.15 -20.68 -69.57
CA THR A 2 -23.91 -20.95 -68.34
C THR A 2 -23.24 -20.15 -67.23
N PHE A 3 -23.90 -19.09 -66.76
CA PHE A 3 -23.40 -18.29 -65.65
C PHE A 3 -23.74 -18.97 -64.33
N LEU A 4 -22.73 -19.31 -63.53
CA LEU A 4 -22.95 -19.69 -62.12
C LEU A 4 -23.33 -18.43 -61.34
N THR A 5 -24.58 -18.39 -60.88
CA THR A 5 -25.01 -17.50 -59.80
C THR A 5 -24.65 -18.17 -58.46
N ILE A 6 -23.66 -17.63 -57.76
CA ILE A 6 -23.38 -18.05 -56.38
C ILE A 6 -24.40 -17.36 -55.47
N THR A 7 -25.43 -18.09 -55.06
CA THR A 7 -26.30 -17.68 -53.96
C THR A 7 -25.54 -17.83 -52.65
N VAL A 8 -25.09 -16.72 -52.08
CA VAL A 8 -24.56 -16.69 -50.71
C VAL A 8 -25.73 -16.81 -49.73
N THR A 9 -25.82 -17.95 -49.06
CA THR A 9 -26.74 -18.16 -47.93
C THR A 9 -26.29 -17.27 -46.76
N PRO A 10 -27.18 -16.56 -46.05
CA PRO A 10 -26.78 -15.90 -44.81
C PRO A 10 -26.39 -16.97 -43.78
N ALA A 11 -25.14 -16.93 -43.32
CA ALA A 11 -24.66 -17.81 -42.27
C ALA A 11 -25.27 -17.40 -40.93
N THR A 12 -25.96 -18.33 -40.27
CA THR A 12 -26.44 -18.18 -38.90
C THR A 12 -25.29 -18.39 -37.91
N ALA A 13 -25.11 -17.43 -37.01
CA ALA A 13 -24.43 -17.54 -35.70
C ALA A 13 -23.28 -18.57 -35.60
N ASP A 14 -22.07 -18.18 -36.00
CA ASP A 14 -20.81 -18.80 -35.56
C ASP A 14 -19.67 -17.77 -35.65
N GLY A 15 -18.87 -17.64 -34.58
CA GLY A 15 -17.57 -16.95 -34.59
C GLY A 15 -17.54 -15.50 -34.06
N THR A 16 -17.08 -15.36 -32.81
CA THR A 16 -16.66 -14.09 -32.18
C THR A 16 -15.38 -13.50 -32.80
N GLY A 17 -15.43 -13.01 -34.03
CA GLY A 17 -14.38 -12.16 -34.64
C GLY A 17 -12.95 -12.73 -34.73
N GLY A 18 -12.74 -14.02 -34.42
CA GLY A 18 -11.43 -14.64 -34.27
C GLY A 18 -10.86 -14.64 -32.84
N CYS A 19 -11.53 -14.00 -31.88
CA CYS A 19 -11.24 -14.14 -30.45
C CYS A 19 -11.67 -15.52 -29.93
N THR A 20 -10.99 -15.99 -28.89
CA THR A 20 -11.33 -17.21 -28.14
C THR A 20 -11.25 -16.92 -26.64
N ALA A 21 -11.65 -17.87 -25.80
CA ALA A 21 -11.47 -17.83 -24.34
C ALA A 21 -10.00 -17.60 -23.87
N THR A 22 -9.02 -17.64 -24.78
CA THR A 22 -7.59 -17.51 -24.51
C THR A 22 -6.86 -16.60 -25.50
N LYS A 23 -7.57 -15.80 -26.32
CA LYS A 23 -6.97 -14.95 -27.35
C LYS A 23 -7.90 -13.78 -27.72
N GLY A 24 -7.38 -12.56 -27.67
CA GLY A 24 -8.20 -11.34 -27.71
C GLY A 24 -9.03 -11.19 -26.43
N ALA A 25 -9.76 -10.09 -26.30
CA ALA A 25 -10.74 -9.89 -25.25
C ALA A 25 -12.15 -9.83 -25.85
N LEU A 26 -13.14 -10.15 -25.01
CA LEU A 26 -14.55 -10.24 -25.39
C LEU A 26 -15.37 -9.24 -24.58
N VAL A 27 -16.40 -8.66 -25.20
CA VAL A 27 -17.34 -7.76 -24.51
C VAL A 27 -18.78 -8.20 -24.78
N ALA A 28 -19.62 -8.07 -23.76
CA ALA A 28 -21.07 -8.23 -23.86
C ALA A 28 -21.80 -6.97 -23.40
N VAL A 29 -22.85 -6.57 -24.11
CA VAL A 29 -23.69 -5.40 -23.75
C VAL A 29 -25.15 -5.84 -23.68
N ASP A 30 -25.76 -5.70 -22.51
CA ASP A 30 -27.16 -6.09 -22.28
C ASP A 30 -28.13 -4.96 -22.67
N PHE A 31 -28.79 -5.12 -23.82
CA PHE A 31 -29.90 -4.25 -24.24
C PHE A 31 -31.27 -4.75 -23.77
N GLY A 32 -31.34 -5.80 -22.94
CA GLY A 32 -32.58 -6.34 -22.35
C GLY A 32 -33.49 -5.30 -21.69
N PRO A 33 -32.97 -4.34 -20.90
CA PRO A 33 -33.75 -3.22 -20.34
C PRO A 33 -34.46 -2.34 -21.38
N PHE A 34 -34.03 -2.39 -22.65
CA PHE A 34 -34.58 -1.66 -23.79
C PHE A 34 -35.31 -2.58 -24.80
N GLY A 35 -35.52 -3.85 -24.45
CA GLY A 35 -36.17 -4.85 -25.31
C GLY A 35 -35.24 -5.51 -26.34
N GLY A 36 -33.93 -5.31 -26.21
CA GLY A 36 -32.90 -5.93 -27.06
C GLY A 36 -32.31 -7.24 -26.51
N PRO A 37 -31.43 -7.90 -27.28
CA PRO A 37 -30.65 -9.03 -26.81
C PRO A 37 -29.43 -8.57 -26.00
N VAL A 38 -28.68 -9.54 -25.45
CA VAL A 38 -27.27 -9.32 -25.10
C VAL A 38 -26.47 -9.40 -26.40
N GLU A 39 -25.79 -8.31 -26.76
CA GLU A 39 -24.95 -8.24 -27.95
C GLU A 39 -23.49 -8.50 -27.57
N HIS A 40 -22.76 -9.24 -28.41
CA HIS A 40 -21.40 -9.70 -28.13
C HIS A 40 -20.41 -9.15 -29.16
N GLY A 41 -19.19 -8.85 -28.72
CA GLY A 41 -18.10 -8.44 -29.61
C GLY A 41 -16.73 -8.85 -29.10
N CYS A 42 -15.70 -8.57 -29.91
CA CYS A 42 -14.36 -9.11 -29.80
C CYS A 42 -13.34 -8.08 -30.29
N ASP A 43 -12.20 -7.99 -29.60
CA ASP A 43 -10.99 -7.34 -30.09
C ASP A 43 -9.78 -8.27 -29.91
N LEU A 44 -8.97 -8.42 -30.95
CA LEU A 44 -7.77 -9.25 -30.98
C LEU A 44 -6.51 -8.53 -30.46
N THR A 45 -6.56 -7.22 -30.26
CA THR A 45 -5.43 -6.38 -29.79
C THR A 45 -5.83 -5.40 -28.67
N PRO A 46 -6.56 -5.85 -27.63
CA PRO A 46 -7.24 -4.97 -26.68
C PRO A 46 -6.28 -4.17 -25.79
N THR A 47 -6.39 -2.84 -25.86
CA THR A 47 -5.60 -1.91 -25.03
C THR A 47 -6.31 -1.45 -23.77
N THR A 48 -7.62 -1.19 -23.85
CA THR A 48 -8.46 -0.86 -22.68
C THR A 48 -9.87 -1.42 -22.82
N GLY A 49 -10.61 -1.51 -21.71
CA GLY A 49 -12.04 -1.83 -21.73
C GLY A 49 -12.89 -0.88 -22.57
N TYR A 50 -12.47 0.38 -22.68
CA TYR A 50 -13.10 1.37 -23.56
C TYR A 50 -12.78 1.08 -25.04
N ASP A 51 -11.53 0.75 -25.36
CA ASP A 51 -11.11 0.43 -26.73
C ASP A 51 -11.80 -0.86 -27.21
N LEU A 52 -11.76 -1.92 -26.39
CA LEU A 52 -12.49 -3.18 -26.63
C LEU A 52 -13.97 -2.93 -26.96
N LEU A 53 -14.66 -2.05 -26.23
CA LEU A 53 -16.05 -1.73 -26.50
C LEU A 53 -16.24 -1.08 -27.89
N HIS A 54 -15.34 -0.20 -28.31
CA HIS A 54 -15.44 0.49 -29.59
C HIS A 54 -14.98 -0.37 -30.78
N ASP A 55 -13.89 -1.12 -30.62
CA ASP A 55 -13.35 -2.01 -31.65
C ASP A 55 -14.24 -3.24 -31.87
N ALA A 56 -14.99 -3.65 -30.84
CA ALA A 56 -16.12 -4.57 -30.95
C ALA A 56 -17.33 -4.00 -31.75
N GLY A 57 -17.32 -2.72 -32.11
CA GLY A 57 -18.34 -2.05 -32.93
C GLY A 57 -19.45 -1.34 -32.14
N PHE A 58 -19.35 -1.21 -30.82
CA PHE A 58 -20.31 -0.44 -30.03
C PHE A 58 -19.96 1.05 -30.09
N SER A 59 -20.97 1.88 -30.33
CA SER A 59 -20.88 3.32 -30.20
C SER A 59 -21.23 3.75 -28.77
N THR A 60 -20.56 4.77 -28.26
CA THR A 60 -20.87 5.34 -26.93
C THR A 60 -21.16 6.83 -26.99
N ALA A 61 -21.75 7.36 -25.91
CA ALA A 61 -21.78 8.78 -25.61
C ALA A 61 -21.51 8.99 -24.11
N GLY A 62 -20.58 9.88 -23.76
CA GLY A 62 -20.30 10.24 -22.38
C GLY A 62 -21.23 11.32 -21.81
N THR A 63 -21.01 11.71 -20.56
CA THR A 63 -21.69 12.86 -19.96
C THR A 63 -21.00 14.18 -20.34
N GLN A 64 -21.73 15.30 -20.33
CA GLN A 64 -21.16 16.64 -20.55
C GLN A 64 -20.33 17.11 -19.35
N HIS A 65 -20.67 16.66 -18.14
CA HIS A 65 -19.89 16.90 -16.92
C HIS A 65 -18.59 16.10 -16.96
N ASP A 66 -18.66 14.78 -16.86
CA ASP A 66 -17.50 13.89 -16.62
C ASP A 66 -16.74 13.51 -17.92
N GLY A 67 -17.28 13.86 -19.09
CA GLY A 67 -16.65 13.63 -20.39
C GLY A 67 -16.88 12.24 -20.98
N PRO A 68 -16.20 11.89 -22.10
CA PRO A 68 -16.41 10.64 -22.82
C PRO A 68 -16.05 9.38 -22.00
N ALA A 69 -15.22 9.52 -20.97
CA ALA A 69 -14.86 8.43 -20.05
C ALA A 69 -16.04 7.91 -19.23
N PHE A 70 -17.05 8.76 -18.97
CA PHE A 70 -18.23 8.40 -18.18
C PHE A 70 -19.38 8.01 -19.11
N ILE A 71 -19.37 6.74 -19.54
CA ILE A 71 -20.29 6.22 -20.55
C ILE A 71 -21.74 6.35 -20.06
N CYS A 72 -22.49 7.21 -20.74
CA CYS A 72 -23.88 7.52 -20.47
C CYS A 72 -24.83 6.79 -21.43
N ARG A 73 -24.39 6.52 -22.67
CA ARG A 73 -25.12 5.67 -23.63
C ARG A 73 -24.20 4.68 -24.31
N ILE A 74 -24.78 3.54 -24.71
CA ILE A 74 -24.18 2.54 -25.60
C ILE A 74 -25.21 2.22 -26.70
N GLY A 75 -24.77 1.98 -27.93
CA GLY A 75 -25.61 1.54 -29.05
C GLY A 75 -24.81 0.70 -30.05
N TYR A 76 -25.44 -0.26 -30.71
CA TYR A 76 -24.75 -1.25 -31.55
C TYR A 76 -25.40 -1.39 -32.92
N GLY A 77 -24.61 -1.49 -34.00
CA GLY A 77 -25.12 -1.36 -35.36
C GLY A 77 -26.19 -2.37 -35.79
N SER A 78 -26.15 -3.60 -35.26
CA SER A 78 -27.18 -4.63 -35.51
C SER A 78 -28.44 -4.46 -34.66
N PHE A 79 -28.35 -3.77 -33.51
CA PHE A 79 -29.48 -3.54 -32.61
C PHE A 79 -30.10 -2.16 -32.88
N ASP A 80 -31.39 -2.16 -33.24
CA ASP A 80 -32.18 -0.95 -33.49
C ASP A 80 -31.48 0.11 -34.37
N SER A 81 -30.82 -0.37 -35.43
CA SER A 81 -30.06 0.44 -36.40
C SER A 81 -28.94 1.31 -35.80
N GLY A 82 -28.36 0.91 -34.65
CA GLY A 82 -27.31 1.69 -33.97
C GLY A 82 -27.83 2.75 -33.00
N THR A 83 -29.13 2.75 -32.68
CA THR A 83 -29.70 3.68 -31.69
C THR A 83 -29.00 3.52 -30.34
N GLN A 84 -28.60 4.65 -29.75
CA GLN A 84 -27.92 4.69 -28.46
C GLN A 84 -28.91 4.75 -27.29
N TYR A 85 -28.73 3.84 -26.35
CA TYR A 85 -29.59 3.66 -25.18
C TYR A 85 -28.84 3.97 -23.87
N PRO A 86 -29.52 4.50 -22.83
CA PRO A 86 -30.89 5.02 -22.83
C PRO A 86 -31.05 6.19 -23.81
N THR A 87 -32.26 6.39 -24.33
CA THR A 87 -32.57 7.49 -25.26
C THR A 87 -32.58 8.86 -24.55
N SER A 88 -32.47 9.94 -25.33
CA SER A 88 -32.33 11.31 -24.80
C SER A 88 -33.50 11.84 -23.95
N ASP A 89 -34.68 11.21 -24.03
CA ASP A 89 -35.85 11.51 -23.20
C ASP A 89 -35.81 10.81 -21.81
N LYS A 90 -34.93 9.83 -21.63
CA LYS A 90 -34.76 9.06 -20.39
C LYS A 90 -33.54 9.50 -19.58
N GLU A 91 -32.45 9.80 -20.27
CA GLU A 91 -31.25 10.39 -19.70
C GLU A 91 -30.74 11.49 -20.63
N SER A 92 -30.45 12.65 -20.08
CA SER A 92 -29.92 13.83 -20.80
C SER A 92 -28.44 13.72 -21.16
N CYS A 93 -27.67 12.93 -20.41
CA CYS A 93 -26.19 12.90 -20.42
C CYS A 93 -25.55 14.25 -20.12
N VAL A 94 -26.21 15.12 -19.35
CA VAL A 94 -25.59 16.38 -18.89
C VAL A 94 -24.75 16.14 -17.63
N LEU A 95 -25.29 15.41 -16.66
CA LEU A 95 -24.64 15.06 -15.39
C LEU A 95 -24.35 13.56 -15.33
N THR A 96 -23.60 13.15 -14.31
CA THR A 96 -23.40 11.75 -13.93
C THR A 96 -24.75 11.04 -13.70
N PRO A 97 -25.06 9.93 -14.40
CA PRO A 97 -26.31 9.20 -14.19
C PRO A 97 -26.46 8.71 -12.74
N PRO A 98 -27.69 8.68 -12.20
CA PRO A 98 -27.91 8.23 -10.82
C PRO A 98 -27.65 6.74 -10.68
N ALA A 99 -27.17 6.30 -9.51
CA ALA A 99 -26.89 4.89 -9.20
C ALA A 99 -28.11 3.94 -9.36
N THR A 100 -29.31 4.48 -9.49
CA THR A 100 -30.56 3.74 -9.76
C THR A 100 -30.78 3.41 -11.25
N ALA A 101 -30.06 4.04 -12.17
CA ALA A 101 -30.23 3.85 -13.62
C ALA A 101 -28.98 4.33 -14.40
N TYR A 102 -27.97 3.46 -14.53
CA TYR A 102 -26.76 3.74 -15.30
C TYR A 102 -26.19 2.48 -15.97
N TRP A 103 -25.26 2.67 -16.91
CA TRP A 103 -24.47 1.58 -17.48
C TRP A 103 -23.41 1.11 -16.48
N SER A 104 -23.74 0.04 -15.75
CA SER A 104 -22.84 -0.62 -14.83
C SER A 104 -21.83 -1.50 -15.57
N TYR A 105 -20.58 -1.49 -15.10
CA TYR A 105 -19.44 -2.08 -15.79
C TYR A 105 -18.86 -3.26 -15.00
N TRP A 106 -18.75 -4.40 -15.66
CA TRP A 106 -18.43 -5.70 -15.08
C TRP A 106 -17.27 -6.35 -15.81
N ILE A 107 -16.46 -7.11 -15.07
CA ILE A 107 -15.19 -7.65 -15.52
C ILE A 107 -15.00 -9.09 -15.05
N ALA A 108 -14.39 -9.91 -15.90
CA ALA A 108 -14.01 -11.30 -15.60
C ALA A 108 -12.77 -11.73 -16.39
N SER A 109 -11.65 -11.91 -15.68
CA SER A 109 -10.40 -12.42 -16.26
C SER A 109 -10.47 -13.91 -16.64
N PRO A 110 -9.52 -14.42 -17.47
CA PRO A 110 -9.45 -15.83 -17.84
C PRO A 110 -9.64 -16.77 -16.65
N GLY A 111 -10.57 -17.71 -16.76
CA GLY A 111 -10.90 -18.68 -15.71
C GLY A 111 -11.86 -18.17 -14.61
N GLN A 112 -12.19 -16.88 -14.54
CA GLN A 112 -13.21 -16.38 -13.61
C GLN A 112 -14.62 -16.68 -14.13
N LYS A 113 -15.43 -17.36 -13.30
CA LYS A 113 -16.80 -17.80 -13.62
C LYS A 113 -17.91 -16.84 -13.17
N ASP A 114 -17.56 -15.86 -12.35
CA ASP A 114 -18.47 -14.84 -11.82
C ASP A 114 -18.04 -13.46 -12.32
N TRP A 115 -19.03 -12.56 -12.50
CA TRP A 115 -18.78 -11.16 -12.77
C TRP A 115 -18.34 -10.41 -11.51
N THR A 116 -17.26 -9.63 -11.65
CA THR A 116 -16.81 -8.65 -10.66
C THR A 116 -17.21 -7.26 -11.14
N TYR A 117 -17.76 -6.42 -10.24
CA TYR A 117 -18.02 -5.02 -10.58
C TYR A 117 -16.69 -4.27 -10.70
N SER A 118 -16.49 -3.52 -11.77
CA SER A 118 -15.17 -2.96 -12.06
C SER A 118 -14.77 -1.88 -11.04
N PRO A 119 -13.62 -2.01 -10.35
CA PRO A 119 -13.05 -0.91 -9.56
C PRO A 119 -12.34 0.13 -10.44
N TYR A 120 -12.30 -0.08 -11.77
CA TYR A 120 -11.67 0.77 -12.76
C TYR A 120 -12.71 1.37 -13.71
N GLY A 121 -12.49 2.61 -14.17
CA GLY A 121 -13.15 3.10 -15.38
C GLY A 121 -12.69 2.31 -16.61
N ALA A 122 -13.53 2.24 -17.64
CA ALA A 122 -13.23 1.45 -18.84
C ALA A 122 -11.93 1.89 -19.57
N MET A 123 -11.59 3.18 -19.52
CA MET A 123 -10.33 3.71 -20.07
C MET A 123 -9.09 3.35 -19.22
N ASP A 124 -9.26 3.06 -17.93
CA ASP A 124 -8.17 2.67 -17.02
C ASP A 124 -7.92 1.16 -16.99
N ARG A 125 -8.95 0.34 -17.19
CA ARG A 125 -8.82 -1.12 -17.23
C ARG A 125 -7.95 -1.54 -18.42
N LYS A 126 -6.77 -2.10 -18.14
CA LYS A 126 -5.93 -2.78 -19.13
C LYS A 126 -6.37 -4.23 -19.28
N LEU A 127 -6.51 -4.67 -20.53
CA LEU A 127 -6.98 -6.00 -20.90
C LEU A 127 -5.82 -6.90 -21.30
N LYS A 128 -6.07 -8.21 -21.23
CA LYS A 128 -5.20 -9.29 -21.76
C LYS A 128 -6.04 -10.35 -22.47
N ASP A 129 -5.37 -11.23 -23.20
CA ASP A 129 -6.00 -12.38 -23.86
C ASP A 129 -6.90 -13.19 -22.89
N GLY A 130 -8.15 -13.40 -23.30
CA GLY A 130 -9.20 -14.12 -22.57
C GLY A 130 -9.92 -13.31 -21.46
N ASP A 131 -9.58 -12.02 -21.27
CA ASP A 131 -10.43 -11.13 -20.45
C ASP A 131 -11.81 -10.97 -21.11
N VAL A 132 -12.82 -10.83 -20.26
CA VAL A 132 -14.20 -10.58 -20.66
C VAL A 132 -14.75 -9.40 -19.87
N ASP A 133 -15.44 -8.51 -20.57
CA ASP A 133 -16.12 -7.34 -20.02
C ASP A 133 -17.62 -7.43 -20.28
N ALA A 134 -18.42 -6.85 -19.40
CA ALA A 134 -19.87 -6.72 -19.60
C ALA A 134 -20.41 -5.36 -19.17
N TRP A 135 -21.42 -4.89 -19.91
CA TRP A 135 -22.14 -3.65 -19.66
C TRP A 135 -23.62 -3.95 -19.48
N VAL A 136 -24.19 -3.50 -18.35
CA VAL A 136 -25.60 -3.75 -17.99
C VAL A 136 -26.24 -2.47 -17.50
N TYR A 137 -27.39 -2.11 -18.06
CA TYR A 137 -28.10 -0.89 -17.68
C TYR A 137 -29.10 -1.14 -16.54
N GLY A 138 -28.95 -0.44 -15.41
CA GLY A 138 -29.88 -0.60 -14.30
C GLY A 138 -29.48 0.12 -13.01
N GLY A 139 -30.12 -0.29 -11.92
CA GLY A 139 -29.78 0.14 -10.56
C GLY A 139 -28.74 -0.79 -9.96
N THR A 140 -27.58 -0.23 -9.63
CA THR A 140 -26.40 -0.95 -9.12
C THR A 140 -25.81 -0.14 -7.98
N ASP A 141 -25.60 -0.78 -6.82
CA ASP A 141 -24.92 -0.13 -5.70
C ASP A 141 -23.41 0.04 -5.95
N VAL A 142 -22.78 0.94 -5.19
CA VAL A 142 -21.35 1.29 -5.33
C VAL A 142 -20.37 0.13 -5.07
N GLN A 143 -20.84 -1.03 -4.59
CA GLN A 143 -20.05 -2.24 -4.37
C GLN A 143 -20.37 -3.35 -5.39
N GLY A 144 -21.31 -3.12 -6.32
CA GLY A 144 -21.79 -4.15 -7.24
C GLY A 144 -22.42 -5.37 -6.54
N SER A 145 -23.04 -5.18 -5.37
CA SER A 145 -23.77 -6.27 -4.71
C SER A 145 -25.10 -6.58 -5.42
N THR A 146 -25.72 -5.55 -6.01
CA THR A 146 -26.92 -5.56 -6.86
C THR A 146 -26.58 -5.30 -8.34
N GLY A 147 -27.57 -5.42 -9.23
CA GLY A 147 -27.45 -5.01 -10.66
C GLY A 147 -26.52 -5.85 -11.54
N ARG A 148 -26.19 -7.07 -11.13
CA ARG A 148 -25.29 -8.00 -11.83
C ARG A 148 -25.85 -8.47 -13.18
N PRO A 149 -24.99 -8.80 -14.17
CA PRO A 149 -25.43 -9.44 -15.41
C PRO A 149 -26.14 -10.77 -15.16
N THR A 150 -27.17 -11.07 -15.95
CA THR A 150 -27.95 -12.32 -15.83
C THR A 150 -27.37 -13.50 -16.62
N PHE A 151 -26.31 -13.25 -17.39
CA PHE A 151 -25.48 -14.24 -18.10
C PHE A 151 -24.12 -14.36 -17.40
N THR A 152 -23.37 -15.44 -17.65
CA THR A 152 -22.05 -15.68 -17.06
C THR A 152 -20.91 -15.20 -17.99
N PRO A 153 -19.68 -15.01 -17.47
CA PRO A 153 -18.51 -14.81 -18.32
C PRO A 153 -18.25 -15.96 -19.29
N ASP A 154 -18.58 -17.20 -18.92
CA ASP A 154 -18.37 -18.38 -19.76
C ASP A 154 -19.37 -18.45 -20.94
N ASP A 155 -20.58 -17.90 -20.78
CA ASP A 155 -21.53 -17.71 -21.89
C ASP A 155 -20.96 -16.75 -22.95
N VAL A 156 -20.23 -15.71 -22.52
CA VAL A 156 -19.55 -14.76 -23.42
C VAL A 156 -18.30 -15.38 -24.07
N ARG A 157 -17.63 -16.33 -23.40
CA ARG A 157 -16.46 -17.05 -23.93
C ARG A 157 -16.78 -18.16 -24.95
N GLY A 158 -18.06 -18.50 -25.13
CA GLY A 158 -18.48 -19.49 -26.13
C GLY A 158 -18.45 -20.95 -25.67
N GLY A 159 -18.57 -21.22 -24.37
CA GLY A 159 -19.15 -22.49 -23.89
C GLY A 159 -18.33 -23.79 -24.01
N ASP A 160 -17.01 -23.77 -24.27
CA ASP A 160 -16.14 -24.95 -24.07
C ASP A 160 -15.26 -24.81 -22.81
N PRO A 161 -15.55 -25.55 -21.71
CA PRO A 161 -14.78 -25.46 -20.46
C PRO A 161 -13.40 -26.15 -20.50
N THR A 162 -12.97 -26.70 -21.64
CA THR A 162 -11.81 -27.62 -21.72
C THR A 162 -10.54 -27.04 -22.37
N GLY A 163 -10.39 -25.71 -22.34
CA GLY A 163 -9.05 -25.12 -22.38
C GLY A 163 -8.14 -25.79 -21.33
N PRO A 164 -6.84 -26.03 -21.63
CA PRO A 164 -6.00 -26.85 -20.76
C PRO A 164 -5.96 -26.26 -19.35
N GLY A 165 -6.44 -27.04 -18.37
CA GLY A 165 -6.37 -26.67 -16.96
C GLY A 165 -4.93 -26.33 -16.56
N PRO A 166 -4.73 -25.55 -15.47
CA PRO A 166 -3.44 -24.97 -15.13
C PRO A 166 -2.35 -26.03 -15.20
N THR A 167 -1.41 -25.83 -16.11
CA THR A 167 -0.25 -26.71 -16.25
C THR A 167 0.45 -26.76 -14.89
N GLY A 168 0.60 -27.98 -14.35
CA GLY A 168 1.18 -28.17 -13.02
C GLY A 168 2.51 -27.44 -12.90
N PRO A 169 2.84 -26.89 -11.71
CA PRO A 169 3.96 -25.97 -11.56
C PRO A 169 5.27 -26.60 -12.07
N THR A 170 5.94 -25.87 -12.96
CA THR A 170 7.20 -26.26 -13.59
C THR A 170 8.43 -25.73 -12.82
N GLY A 171 8.20 -24.93 -11.77
CA GLY A 171 9.23 -24.40 -10.88
C GLY A 171 10.18 -25.48 -10.36
N ALA A 172 11.47 -25.28 -10.60
CA ALA A 172 12.49 -26.23 -10.20
C ALA A 172 12.46 -26.51 -8.67
N PRO A 173 12.67 -27.76 -8.23
CA PRO A 173 12.78 -28.09 -6.83
C PRO A 173 14.01 -27.42 -6.22
N GLY A 174 13.95 -27.16 -4.92
CA GLY A 174 15.01 -26.52 -4.16
C GLY A 174 14.81 -26.71 -2.66
N LYS A 175 15.78 -26.26 -1.86
CA LYS A 175 15.79 -26.49 -0.42
C LYS A 175 16.13 -25.20 0.32
N VAL A 176 15.30 -24.83 1.28
CA VAL A 176 15.59 -23.74 2.23
C VAL A 176 16.75 -24.15 3.14
N ASP A 177 17.73 -23.26 3.33
CA ASP A 177 18.76 -23.41 4.36
C ASP A 177 18.17 -23.00 5.71
N THR A 178 17.51 -23.96 6.36
CA THR A 178 16.87 -23.79 7.66
C THR A 178 17.88 -23.50 8.77
N LYS A 179 19.15 -23.88 8.61
CA LYS A 179 20.24 -23.58 9.56
C LYS A 179 20.68 -22.13 9.43
N ALA A 180 20.82 -21.60 8.22
CA ALA A 180 21.06 -20.18 7.99
C ALA A 180 19.92 -19.33 8.56
N ALA A 181 18.66 -19.72 8.29
CA ALA A 181 17.49 -19.05 8.84
C ALA A 181 17.45 -19.07 10.38
N ALA A 182 17.71 -20.21 11.02
CA ALA A 182 17.79 -20.31 12.48
C ALA A 182 18.94 -19.50 13.09
N THR A 183 20.08 -19.41 12.38
CA THR A 183 21.21 -18.57 12.80
C THR A 183 20.83 -17.09 12.73
N TRP A 184 20.18 -16.66 11.64
CA TRP A 184 19.69 -15.30 11.46
C TRP A 184 18.66 -14.92 12.53
N LEU A 185 17.67 -15.79 12.78
CA LEU A 185 16.64 -15.64 13.81
C LEU A 185 17.23 -15.55 15.22
N THR A 186 18.22 -16.38 15.54
CA THR A 186 18.96 -16.30 16.82
C THR A 186 19.66 -14.95 16.97
N GLY A 187 20.14 -14.38 15.86
CA GLY A 187 20.71 -13.03 15.82
C GLY A 187 19.70 -11.89 16.00
N GLN A 188 18.38 -12.15 15.90
CA GLN A 188 17.33 -11.15 16.19
C GLN A 188 16.92 -11.13 17.68
N LEU A 189 17.45 -12.07 18.50
CA LEU A 189 17.08 -12.19 19.90
C LEU A 189 17.94 -11.28 20.79
N THR A 190 17.32 -10.26 21.37
CA THR A 190 17.90 -9.50 22.49
C THR A 190 18.06 -10.43 23.69
N ASP A 191 19.22 -10.37 24.35
CA ASP A 191 19.68 -11.24 25.46
C ASP A 191 19.64 -12.77 25.15
N GLY A 192 19.38 -13.12 23.88
CA GLY A 192 19.15 -14.49 23.41
C GLY A 192 17.81 -15.09 23.87
N GLU A 193 16.82 -14.27 24.21
CA GLU A 193 15.53 -14.74 24.76
C GLU A 193 14.28 -14.11 24.13
N ARG A 194 14.37 -12.93 23.49
CA ARG A 194 13.20 -12.22 22.96
C ARG A 194 13.52 -11.35 21.75
N VAL A 195 12.58 -11.21 20.83
CA VAL A 195 12.63 -10.18 19.79
C VAL A 195 12.22 -8.85 20.42
N VAL A 196 13.01 -7.82 20.14
CA VAL A 196 12.74 -6.42 20.51
C VAL A 196 12.93 -5.61 19.24
N ASP A 197 11.94 -4.80 18.87
CA ASP A 197 12.08 -3.89 17.72
C ASP A 197 13.23 -2.91 17.96
N ASP A 198 13.94 -2.52 16.90
CA ASP A 198 15.07 -1.59 16.98
C ASP A 198 14.68 -0.24 17.62
N GLY A 199 15.05 -0.08 18.90
CA GLY A 199 14.75 1.09 19.73
C GLY A 199 13.62 0.92 20.75
N ALA A 200 12.94 -0.23 20.78
CA ALA A 200 11.97 -0.56 21.83
C ALA A 200 12.65 -1.04 23.12
N THR A 201 11.96 -0.90 24.26
CA THR A 201 12.35 -1.51 25.54
C THR A 201 11.42 -2.67 25.95
N THR A 202 10.33 -2.85 25.23
CA THR A 202 9.30 -3.90 25.43
C THR A 202 9.48 -4.98 24.37
N SER A 203 9.24 -6.24 24.74
CA SER A 203 9.31 -7.36 23.79
C SER A 203 8.22 -7.27 22.73
N ASP A 204 8.54 -7.64 21.48
CA ASP A 204 7.51 -8.13 20.57
C ASP A 204 7.28 -9.61 20.89
N TYR A 205 6.22 -9.89 21.66
CA TYR A 205 5.89 -11.25 22.06
C TYR A 205 5.42 -12.15 20.89
N SER A 206 4.84 -11.56 19.83
CA SER A 206 4.39 -12.31 18.65
C SER A 206 5.58 -12.76 17.81
N LEU A 207 6.49 -11.86 17.45
CA LEU A 207 7.73 -12.20 16.73
C LEU A 207 8.65 -13.09 17.57
N THR A 208 8.60 -12.96 18.90
CA THR A 208 9.28 -13.90 19.82
C THR A 208 8.67 -15.31 19.74
N ALA A 209 7.34 -15.45 19.68
CA ALA A 209 6.68 -16.73 19.50
C ALA A 209 6.93 -17.34 18.11
N ASP A 210 6.87 -16.53 17.05
CA ASP A 210 7.17 -16.97 15.68
C ASP A 210 8.64 -17.40 15.55
N THR A 211 9.56 -16.71 16.21
CA THR A 211 10.96 -17.13 16.32
C THR A 211 11.09 -18.46 17.05
N ALA A 212 10.32 -18.68 18.13
CA ALA A 212 10.30 -19.96 18.84
C ALA A 212 9.80 -21.11 17.95
N PHE A 213 8.75 -20.91 17.15
CA PHE A 213 8.25 -21.91 16.20
C PHE A 213 9.30 -22.26 15.13
N ALA A 214 9.97 -21.25 14.58
CA ALA A 214 11.02 -21.45 13.58
C ALA A 214 12.26 -22.13 14.14
N LEU A 215 12.69 -21.78 15.36
CA LEU A 215 13.79 -22.46 16.06
C LEU A 215 13.44 -23.92 16.40
N ALA A 216 12.19 -24.18 16.81
CA ALA A 216 11.70 -25.55 17.02
C ALA A 216 11.72 -26.37 15.73
N ALA A 217 11.32 -25.77 14.60
CA ALA A 217 11.31 -26.44 13.31
C ALA A 217 12.73 -26.73 12.80
N ALA A 218 13.63 -25.74 12.84
CA ALA A 218 14.98 -25.87 12.29
C ALA A 218 15.95 -26.68 13.16
N ASN A 219 15.87 -26.53 14.49
CA ASN A 219 16.87 -27.06 15.43
C ASN A 219 16.29 -28.09 16.42
N GLY A 220 14.97 -28.30 16.47
CA GLY A 220 14.34 -29.08 17.53
C GLY A 220 14.57 -28.46 18.91
N LYS A 221 14.79 -29.30 19.94
CA LYS A 221 15.14 -28.80 21.26
C LYS A 221 16.54 -28.17 21.28
N SER A 222 16.63 -26.90 21.67
CA SER A 222 17.88 -26.15 21.73
C SER A 222 17.88 -25.14 22.89
N ALA A 223 19.07 -24.74 23.36
CA ALA A 223 19.20 -23.80 24.48
C ALA A 223 18.62 -22.39 24.16
N ALA A 224 18.66 -21.97 22.89
CA ALA A 224 18.00 -20.74 22.44
C ALA A 224 16.48 -20.85 22.56
N LEU A 225 15.90 -21.97 22.09
CA LEU A 225 14.46 -22.21 22.24
C LEU A 225 14.03 -22.35 23.71
N ASP A 226 14.82 -23.03 24.54
CA ASP A 226 14.55 -23.17 25.97
C ASP A 226 14.53 -21.78 26.67
N LYS A 227 15.43 -20.85 26.29
CA LYS A 227 15.41 -19.46 26.76
C LYS A 227 14.16 -18.71 26.30
N VAL A 228 13.87 -18.71 25.00
CA VAL A 228 12.71 -18.00 24.41
C VAL A 228 11.39 -18.51 25.01
N THR A 229 11.28 -19.82 25.22
CA THR A 229 10.13 -20.45 25.87
C THR A 229 10.03 -20.10 27.36
N GLY A 230 11.17 -19.99 28.04
CA GLY A 230 11.25 -19.51 29.43
C GLY A 230 10.78 -18.07 29.56
N TYR A 231 11.21 -17.19 28.66
CA TYR A 231 10.82 -15.79 28.59
C TYR A 231 9.31 -15.63 28.36
N LEU A 232 8.77 -16.27 27.33
CA LEU A 232 7.32 -16.23 27.04
C LEU A 232 6.45 -16.84 28.15
N ALA A 233 6.98 -17.81 28.90
CA ALA A 233 6.31 -18.32 30.10
C ALA A 233 6.33 -17.30 31.25
N ALA A 234 7.44 -16.59 31.48
CA ALA A 234 7.51 -15.54 32.50
C ALA A 234 6.60 -14.35 32.18
N HIS A 235 6.41 -14.04 30.89
CA HIS A 235 5.61 -12.92 30.40
C HIS A 235 4.26 -13.33 29.80
N THR A 236 3.72 -14.49 30.21
CA THR A 236 2.40 -14.95 29.74
C THR A 236 1.28 -13.98 30.10
N ALA A 237 1.32 -13.36 31.28
CA ALA A 237 0.36 -12.33 31.68
C ALA A 237 0.40 -11.12 30.73
N ASP A 238 1.59 -10.58 30.46
CA ASP A 238 1.78 -9.39 29.63
C ASP A 238 1.34 -9.59 28.18
N PHE A 239 1.56 -10.79 27.62
CA PHE A 239 1.20 -11.10 26.24
C PHE A 239 -0.27 -11.50 26.08
N ALA A 240 -0.78 -12.41 26.92
CA ALA A 240 -2.14 -12.92 26.78
C ALA A 240 -3.23 -12.02 27.39
N TYR A 241 -2.86 -11.12 28.31
CA TYR A 241 -3.80 -10.27 29.04
C TYR A 241 -3.27 -8.81 29.10
N PRO A 242 -3.12 -8.12 27.96
CA PRO A 242 -2.56 -6.76 27.91
C PRO A 242 -3.35 -5.74 28.74
N ASP A 243 -4.67 -5.92 28.88
CA ASP A 243 -5.55 -5.10 29.74
C ASP A 243 -5.61 -5.59 31.21
N GLY A 244 -4.80 -6.59 31.57
CA GLY A 244 -4.73 -7.21 32.89
C GLY A 244 -5.48 -8.55 32.99
N THR A 245 -5.00 -9.44 33.87
CA THR A 245 -5.43 -10.84 33.97
C THR A 245 -6.88 -11.09 34.41
N GLY A 246 -7.62 -10.04 34.78
CA GLY A 246 -9.06 -10.09 35.04
C GLY A 246 -9.94 -9.63 33.86
N GLN A 247 -9.34 -9.21 32.74
CA GLN A 247 -10.02 -8.81 31.52
C GLN A 247 -10.09 -9.96 30.50
N THR A 248 -10.81 -9.73 29.40
CA THR A 248 -10.84 -10.65 28.26
C THR A 248 -9.42 -10.82 27.68
N PRO A 249 -8.92 -12.05 27.51
CA PRO A 249 -7.59 -12.29 26.93
C PRO A 249 -7.55 -11.99 25.43
N ASP A 250 -6.37 -11.69 24.91
CA ASP A 250 -6.10 -11.76 23.47
C ASP A 250 -6.02 -13.23 23.05
N ALA A 251 -7.03 -13.69 22.31
CA ALA A 251 -7.12 -15.08 21.87
C ALA A 251 -5.95 -15.52 20.96
N THR A 252 -5.36 -14.60 20.19
CA THR A 252 -4.23 -14.88 19.29
C THR A 252 -2.95 -15.10 20.09
N ALA A 253 -2.70 -14.26 21.09
CA ALA A 253 -1.58 -14.39 22.02
C ALA A 253 -1.69 -15.68 22.84
N VAL A 254 -2.87 -15.96 23.42
CA VAL A 254 -3.16 -17.21 24.14
C VAL A 254 -2.92 -18.43 23.24
N ALA A 255 -3.40 -18.39 21.99
CA ALA A 255 -3.19 -19.47 21.03
C ALA A 255 -1.71 -19.70 20.70
N ARG A 256 -0.94 -18.63 20.42
CA ARG A 256 0.51 -18.74 20.15
C ARG A 256 1.28 -19.32 21.36
N LEU A 257 0.94 -18.91 22.58
CA LEU A 257 1.53 -19.47 23.80
C LEU A 257 1.16 -20.94 24.04
N ALA A 258 -0.11 -21.32 23.80
CA ALA A 258 -0.57 -22.70 23.95
C ALA A 258 0.08 -23.63 22.89
N LEU A 259 0.21 -23.15 21.66
CA LEU A 259 0.97 -23.84 20.61
C LEU A 259 2.44 -24.01 21.00
N LEU A 260 3.09 -22.98 21.55
CA LEU A 260 4.47 -23.06 22.00
C LEU A 260 4.66 -24.08 23.13
N ALA A 261 3.72 -24.13 24.09
CA ALA A 261 3.71 -25.13 25.15
C ALA A 261 3.68 -26.54 24.56
N GLU A 262 2.70 -26.83 23.69
CA GLU A 262 2.56 -28.12 23.00
C GLU A 262 3.78 -28.50 22.15
N ILE A 263 4.33 -27.54 21.39
CA ILE A 263 5.52 -27.74 20.54
C ILE A 263 6.73 -28.15 21.39
N THR A 264 6.91 -27.49 22.55
CA THR A 264 8.06 -27.71 23.46
C THR A 264 7.84 -28.83 24.48
N GLY A 265 6.63 -29.40 24.54
CA GLY A 265 6.27 -30.46 25.49
C GLY A 265 6.00 -29.96 26.91
N ARG A 266 5.65 -28.68 27.07
CA ARG A 266 5.10 -28.08 28.30
C ARG A 266 3.57 -28.18 28.31
N ASP A 267 2.97 -28.16 29.50
CA ASP A 267 1.51 -28.18 29.65
C ASP A 267 0.90 -26.79 29.39
N PRO A 268 0.05 -26.60 28.35
CA PRO A 268 -0.66 -25.34 28.11
C PRO A 268 -1.69 -24.99 29.21
N ARG A 269 -2.07 -25.93 30.10
CA ARG A 269 -2.95 -25.65 31.26
C ARG A 269 -2.21 -25.00 32.44
N GLY A 270 -0.88 -24.98 32.41
CA GLY A 270 -0.04 -24.36 33.45
C GLY A 270 1.07 -23.47 32.89
N PHE A 271 1.02 -23.12 31.60
CA PHE A 271 2.07 -22.33 30.96
C PHE A 271 2.07 -20.91 31.51
N GLY A 272 3.21 -20.49 32.07
CA GLY A 272 3.32 -19.22 32.79
C GLY A 272 2.43 -19.09 34.03
N GLY A 273 1.85 -20.20 34.54
CA GLY A 273 0.87 -20.17 35.61
C GLY A 273 -0.58 -19.92 35.17
N HIS A 274 -0.86 -19.92 33.87
CA HIS A 274 -2.20 -19.73 33.30
C HIS A 274 -2.70 -20.99 32.60
N ASP A 275 -4.02 -21.26 32.67
CA ASP A 275 -4.68 -22.24 31.82
C ASP A 275 -5.12 -21.58 30.51
N LEU A 276 -4.27 -21.71 29.50
CA LEU A 276 -4.47 -21.12 28.18
C LEU A 276 -5.64 -21.78 27.43
N LEU A 277 -5.94 -23.06 27.73
CA LEU A 277 -7.04 -23.78 27.06
C LEU A 277 -8.38 -23.37 27.66
N ALA A 278 -8.46 -23.19 28.97
CA ALA A 278 -9.61 -22.58 29.64
C ALA A 278 -9.81 -21.13 29.19
N ALA A 279 -8.73 -20.36 29.00
CA ALA A 279 -8.81 -19.00 28.48
C ALA A 279 -9.44 -18.94 27.07
N LEU A 280 -9.03 -19.81 26.14
CA LEU A 280 -9.67 -19.90 24.81
C LEU A 280 -11.12 -20.37 24.90
N THR A 281 -11.38 -21.52 25.55
CA THR A 281 -12.73 -22.13 25.57
C THR A 281 -13.76 -21.29 26.34
N GLY A 282 -13.35 -20.56 27.38
CA GLY A 282 -14.21 -19.65 28.14
C GLY A 282 -14.51 -18.32 27.43
N ASN A 283 -13.79 -17.97 26.36
CA ASN A 283 -13.92 -16.69 25.65
C ASN A 283 -14.43 -16.84 24.21
N VAL A 284 -15.24 -17.86 23.92
CA VAL A 284 -15.96 -17.97 22.64
C VAL A 284 -17.25 -17.15 22.68
N CYS A 285 -17.47 -16.34 21.64
CA CYS A 285 -18.66 -15.53 21.43
C CYS A 285 -19.91 -16.41 21.21
N ALA A 286 -20.87 -16.35 22.13
CA ALA A 286 -22.13 -17.10 22.02
C ALA A 286 -23.06 -16.58 20.91
N ALA A 287 -22.92 -15.30 20.56
CA ALA A 287 -23.59 -14.57 19.48
C ALA A 287 -22.68 -13.44 18.99
N GLY A 288 -22.95 -12.91 17.79
CA GLY A 288 -22.39 -11.63 17.33
C GLY A 288 -23.44 -10.51 17.30
N PRO A 289 -23.11 -9.35 16.69
CA PRO A 289 -23.97 -8.18 16.62
C PRO A 289 -25.31 -8.40 15.91
N GLU A 290 -25.42 -9.47 15.11
CA GLU A 290 -26.67 -9.92 14.47
C GLU A 290 -27.78 -10.29 15.46
N SER A 291 -27.43 -10.54 16.73
CA SER A 291 -28.39 -10.78 17.82
C SER A 291 -29.12 -9.53 18.31
N GLY A 292 -28.62 -8.33 18.00
CA GLY A 292 -29.10 -7.07 18.58
C GLY A 292 -28.63 -6.81 20.01
N GLU A 293 -27.88 -7.73 20.63
CA GLU A 293 -27.25 -7.54 21.95
C GLU A 293 -25.84 -6.96 21.82
N ALA A 294 -25.32 -6.40 22.91
CA ALA A 294 -23.96 -5.89 22.95
C ALA A 294 -22.95 -7.06 23.00
N THR A 295 -22.21 -7.27 21.91
CA THR A 295 -21.18 -8.31 21.79
C THR A 295 -19.77 -7.72 21.57
N PRO A 296 -19.14 -7.07 22.58
CA PRO A 296 -17.80 -6.50 22.42
C PRO A 296 -16.76 -7.55 22.02
N GLY A 297 -15.96 -7.22 21.00
CA GLY A 297 -14.89 -8.09 20.49
C GLY A 297 -15.39 -9.33 19.74
N CYS A 298 -16.62 -9.32 19.21
CA CYS A 298 -17.22 -10.40 18.41
C CYS A 298 -17.80 -9.82 17.10
N THR A 299 -17.57 -10.48 15.97
CA THR A 299 -18.23 -10.19 14.67
C THR A 299 -19.35 -11.18 14.34
N ALA A 300 -19.29 -12.40 14.89
CA ALA A 300 -20.32 -13.43 14.77
C ALA A 300 -20.29 -14.41 15.96
N LYS A 301 -21.32 -15.24 16.09
CA LYS A 301 -21.26 -16.46 16.90
C LYS A 301 -20.04 -17.32 16.53
N GLY A 302 -19.32 -17.81 17.53
CA GLY A 302 -18.17 -18.72 17.38
C GLY A 302 -16.81 -18.05 17.29
N ASP A 303 -16.73 -16.72 17.20
CA ASP A 303 -15.44 -16.02 17.31
C ASP A 303 -14.80 -16.28 18.68
N PHE A 304 -13.48 -16.35 18.74
CA PHE A 304 -12.77 -16.11 19.99
C PHE A 304 -12.70 -14.60 20.23
N ARG A 305 -13.12 -14.13 21.41
CA ARG A 305 -13.14 -12.71 21.74
C ARG A 305 -11.77 -12.05 21.52
N ALA A 306 -11.79 -10.80 21.08
CA ALA A 306 -10.62 -10.00 20.74
C ALA A 306 -9.76 -10.53 19.58
N SER A 307 -10.12 -11.67 18.95
CA SER A 307 -9.58 -12.01 17.64
C SER A 307 -10.19 -11.09 16.58
N SER A 308 -9.36 -10.33 15.86
CA SER A 308 -9.81 -9.45 14.76
C SER A 308 -9.52 -10.02 13.36
N TYR A 309 -8.73 -11.10 13.30
CA TYR A 309 -8.22 -11.70 12.07
C TYR A 309 -8.48 -13.21 12.05
N THR A 310 -8.71 -13.75 10.86
CA THR A 310 -8.95 -15.18 10.63
C THR A 310 -7.74 -16.04 11.04
N GLU A 311 -6.52 -15.49 10.96
CA GLU A 311 -5.31 -16.16 11.47
C GLU A 311 -5.45 -16.51 12.96
N GLY A 312 -5.84 -15.55 13.80
CA GLY A 312 -6.00 -15.77 15.24
C GLY A 312 -7.10 -16.77 15.56
N GLN A 313 -8.23 -16.70 14.86
CA GLN A 313 -9.31 -17.68 14.94
C GLN A 313 -8.83 -19.11 14.61
N ALA A 314 -8.03 -19.26 13.54
CA ALA A 314 -7.49 -20.55 13.11
C ALA A 314 -6.43 -21.09 14.09
N LEU A 315 -5.53 -20.24 14.59
CA LEU A 315 -4.53 -20.61 15.59
C LEU A 315 -5.18 -21.05 16.91
N ALA A 316 -6.26 -20.40 17.34
CA ALA A 316 -6.99 -20.78 18.55
C ALA A 316 -7.68 -22.15 18.43
N VAL A 317 -8.32 -22.45 17.29
CA VAL A 317 -8.83 -23.81 16.99
C VAL A 317 -7.68 -24.83 16.99
N LEU A 318 -6.55 -24.49 16.36
CA LEU A 318 -5.38 -25.37 16.28
C LEU A 318 -4.76 -25.68 17.65
N ALA A 319 -4.66 -24.68 18.53
CA ALA A 319 -4.13 -24.83 19.88
C ALA A 319 -4.94 -25.88 20.67
N LEU A 320 -6.27 -25.80 20.61
CA LEU A 320 -7.18 -26.76 21.25
C LEU A 320 -7.02 -28.17 20.65
N LEU A 321 -7.03 -28.29 19.31
CA LEU A 321 -6.84 -29.57 18.59
C LEU A 321 -5.52 -30.26 18.94
N ARG A 322 -4.44 -29.48 19.13
CA ARG A 322 -3.12 -30.01 19.48
C ARG A 322 -3.06 -30.46 20.94
N ALA A 323 -3.62 -29.68 21.86
CA ALA A 323 -3.68 -30.02 23.29
C ALA A 323 -4.72 -31.11 23.65
N GLY A 324 -5.28 -31.79 22.65
CA GLY A 324 -6.27 -32.86 22.83
C GLY A 324 -7.63 -32.39 23.34
N VAL A 325 -7.93 -31.09 23.27
CA VAL A 325 -9.22 -30.51 23.64
C VAL A 325 -10.10 -30.43 22.41
N THR A 326 -11.31 -30.99 22.47
CA THR A 326 -12.34 -30.80 21.45
C THR A 326 -12.66 -29.30 21.34
N PRO A 327 -12.39 -28.63 20.20
CA PRO A 327 -12.70 -27.22 20.07
C PRO A 327 -14.22 -27.00 20.12
N PRO A 328 -14.70 -25.85 20.63
CA PRO A 328 -16.12 -25.50 20.54
C PRO A 328 -16.60 -25.52 19.10
N ALA A 329 -17.59 -26.38 18.79
CA ALA A 329 -18.04 -26.63 17.41
C ALA A 329 -18.36 -25.34 16.65
N ALA A 330 -19.05 -24.39 17.30
CA ALA A 330 -19.38 -23.08 16.73
C ALA A 330 -18.17 -22.27 16.23
N ALA A 331 -16.97 -22.47 16.83
CA ALA A 331 -15.72 -21.83 16.45
C ALA A 331 -15.01 -22.52 15.28
N VAL A 332 -15.23 -23.83 15.09
CA VAL A 332 -14.79 -24.55 13.88
C VAL A 332 -15.74 -24.23 12.72
N ASP A 333 -17.05 -24.25 12.95
CA ASP A 333 -18.07 -23.76 12.01
C ASP A 333 -17.86 -22.27 11.65
N ARG A 334 -17.20 -21.50 12.53
CA ARG A 334 -16.86 -20.10 12.25
C ARG A 334 -15.81 -19.98 11.17
N LEU A 335 -14.82 -20.88 11.14
CA LEU A 335 -13.83 -20.92 10.07
C LEU A 335 -14.48 -21.18 8.72
N THR A 336 -15.40 -22.15 8.61
CA THR A 336 -16.10 -22.41 7.33
C THR A 336 -16.99 -21.24 6.89
N ARG A 337 -17.53 -20.44 7.82
CA ARG A 337 -18.24 -19.17 7.50
C ARG A 337 -17.35 -18.04 6.99
N LEU A 338 -16.02 -18.19 7.01
CA LEU A 338 -15.05 -17.23 6.45
C LEU A 338 -14.57 -17.64 5.05
N GLN A 339 -15.15 -18.72 4.48
CA GLN A 339 -14.82 -19.18 3.14
C GLN A 339 -15.53 -18.32 2.08
N CYS A 340 -14.75 -17.81 1.13
CA CYS A 340 -15.28 -17.10 -0.03
C CYS A 340 -15.80 -18.10 -1.08
N LYS A 341 -16.61 -17.61 -2.03
CA LYS A 341 -17.29 -18.46 -3.04
C LYS A 341 -16.33 -19.23 -3.96
N ASP A 342 -15.10 -18.74 -4.13
CA ASP A 342 -14.05 -19.37 -4.92
C ASP A 342 -13.27 -20.47 -4.16
N GLY A 343 -13.62 -20.72 -2.88
CA GLY A 343 -13.00 -21.70 -2.01
C GLY A 343 -11.86 -21.14 -1.15
N SER A 344 -11.42 -19.90 -1.36
CA SER A 344 -10.46 -19.23 -0.49
C SER A 344 -11.04 -18.89 0.88
N PHE A 345 -10.20 -18.42 1.81
CA PHE A 345 -10.62 -17.78 3.05
C PHE A 345 -10.13 -16.35 3.11
N THR A 346 -10.93 -15.46 3.70
CA THR A 346 -10.56 -14.05 3.90
C THR A 346 -9.75 -13.85 5.19
N SER A 347 -8.82 -12.89 5.19
CA SER A 347 -7.89 -12.63 6.29
C SER A 347 -8.52 -11.93 7.51
N ILE A 348 -9.64 -11.22 7.31
CA ILE A 348 -10.39 -10.50 8.35
C ILE A 348 -11.67 -11.24 8.76
N LEU A 349 -12.14 -11.06 10.00
CA LEU A 349 -13.37 -11.71 10.46
C LEU A 349 -14.64 -11.00 9.93
N ILE A 350 -15.14 -11.43 8.78
CA ILE A 350 -16.36 -10.89 8.14
C ILE A 350 -17.68 -11.43 8.71
N ARG A 351 -18.73 -10.63 8.68
CA ARG A 351 -20.12 -11.05 8.97
C ARG A 351 -20.75 -11.72 7.75
N SER A 352 -21.91 -12.36 7.96
CA SER A 352 -22.68 -12.93 6.85
C SER A 352 -23.16 -11.83 5.91
N GLY A 353 -22.79 -11.93 4.62
CA GLY A 353 -23.16 -10.97 3.58
C GLY A 353 -22.15 -9.82 3.37
N GLU A 354 -21.10 -9.71 4.19
CA GLU A 354 -20.00 -8.78 3.95
C GLU A 354 -19.07 -9.29 2.84
N TYR A 355 -18.27 -8.39 2.24
CA TYR A 355 -17.35 -8.74 1.16
C TYR A 355 -16.25 -9.68 1.67
N CYS A 356 -16.08 -10.82 0.98
CA CYS A 356 -15.06 -11.81 1.27
C CYS A 356 -13.90 -11.61 0.31
N ASP A 357 -12.80 -11.04 0.80
CA ASP A 357 -11.57 -10.82 0.02
C ASP A 357 -10.68 -12.07 0.08
N PRO A 358 -10.39 -12.77 -1.05
CA PRO A 358 -9.60 -14.00 -1.04
C PRO A 358 -8.13 -13.80 -0.64
N ASP A 359 -7.70 -14.39 0.48
CA ASP A 359 -6.33 -14.31 0.99
C ASP A 359 -5.62 -15.68 0.92
N PRO A 360 -4.60 -15.88 0.06
CA PRO A 360 -3.94 -17.17 -0.10
C PRO A 360 -3.20 -17.70 1.14
N ALA A 361 -2.64 -16.82 1.98
CA ALA A 361 -1.92 -17.23 3.19
C ALA A 361 -2.88 -17.81 4.24
N THR A 362 -3.96 -17.07 4.51
CA THR A 362 -5.07 -17.47 5.38
C THR A 362 -5.74 -18.74 4.83
N THR A 363 -5.92 -18.83 3.50
CA THR A 363 -6.47 -20.04 2.88
C THR A 363 -5.63 -21.28 3.20
N GLY A 364 -4.30 -21.18 3.09
CA GLY A 364 -3.39 -22.26 3.49
C GLY A 364 -3.53 -22.63 4.97
N LEU A 365 -3.49 -21.63 5.86
CA LEU A 365 -3.61 -21.87 7.31
C LEU A 365 -4.96 -22.49 7.69
N VAL A 366 -6.08 -21.95 7.22
CA VAL A 366 -7.42 -22.43 7.56
C VAL A 366 -7.66 -23.83 6.98
N ALA A 367 -7.24 -24.10 5.74
CA ALA A 367 -7.35 -25.44 5.15
C ALA A 367 -6.56 -26.49 5.96
N LEU A 368 -5.36 -26.15 6.42
CA LEU A 368 -4.53 -26.99 7.28
C LEU A 368 -5.21 -27.26 8.64
N VAL A 369 -5.84 -26.26 9.25
CA VAL A 369 -6.54 -26.39 10.54
C VAL A 369 -7.84 -27.20 10.40
N LEU A 370 -8.67 -26.91 9.39
CA LEU A 370 -9.90 -27.66 9.12
C LEU A 370 -9.61 -29.12 8.75
N HIS A 371 -8.54 -29.39 7.99
CA HIS A 371 -8.09 -30.76 7.72
C HIS A 371 -7.69 -31.50 9.00
N ARG A 372 -7.06 -30.82 9.96
CA ARG A 372 -6.73 -31.41 11.27
C ARG A 372 -7.96 -31.58 12.17
N ALA A 373 -9.01 -30.77 12.01
CA ALA A 373 -10.27 -30.91 12.71
C ALA A 373 -11.08 -32.13 12.22
N GLY A 374 -11.15 -32.30 10.89
CA GLY A 374 -11.98 -33.32 10.22
C GLY A 374 -13.47 -32.93 10.16
N GLY A 375 -14.24 -33.56 9.27
CA GLY A 375 -15.68 -33.30 9.10
C GLY A 375 -16.01 -32.04 8.30
N HIS A 376 -15.02 -31.47 7.62
CA HIS A 376 -15.13 -30.25 6.81
C HIS A 376 -14.49 -30.45 5.41
N GLU A 377 -14.60 -31.66 4.87
CA GLU A 377 -13.90 -32.12 3.67
C GLU A 377 -14.24 -31.27 2.44
N ASP A 378 -15.48 -30.80 2.29
CA ASP A 378 -15.89 -29.92 1.18
C ASP A 378 -15.18 -28.57 1.23
N ALA A 379 -15.10 -27.94 2.41
CA ALA A 379 -14.41 -26.67 2.60
C ALA A 379 -12.90 -26.82 2.36
N VAL A 380 -12.29 -27.91 2.85
CA VAL A 380 -10.88 -28.23 2.61
C VAL A 380 -10.60 -28.51 1.13
N SER A 381 -11.52 -29.19 0.44
CA SER A 381 -11.43 -29.49 -0.99
C SER A 381 -11.52 -28.22 -1.84
N ALA A 382 -12.46 -27.32 -1.54
CA ALA A 382 -12.59 -26.03 -2.20
C ALA A 382 -11.34 -25.15 -1.99
N ALA A 383 -10.80 -25.11 -0.77
CA ALA A 383 -9.57 -24.38 -0.48
C ALA A 383 -8.35 -24.98 -1.20
N ARG A 384 -8.26 -26.31 -1.31
CA ARG A 384 -7.24 -26.97 -2.12
C ARG A 384 -7.39 -26.64 -3.60
N ALA A 385 -8.61 -26.57 -4.12
CA ALA A 385 -8.88 -26.21 -5.50
C ALA A 385 -8.46 -24.76 -5.78
N TYR A 386 -8.82 -23.82 -4.90
CA TYR A 386 -8.36 -22.44 -4.95
C TYR A 386 -6.83 -22.35 -4.96
N LEU A 387 -6.15 -22.95 -3.97
CA LEU A 387 -4.68 -22.97 -3.92
C LEU A 387 -4.07 -23.61 -5.17
N GLY A 388 -4.70 -24.65 -5.71
CA GLY A 388 -4.28 -25.30 -6.94
C GLY A 388 -4.38 -24.45 -8.21
N GLY A 389 -5.24 -23.41 -8.21
CA GLY A 389 -5.37 -22.42 -9.28
C GLY A 389 -4.62 -21.11 -9.02
N ALA A 390 -4.46 -20.72 -7.74
CA ALA A 390 -3.69 -19.54 -7.33
C ALA A 390 -2.17 -19.73 -7.43
N GLN A 391 -1.69 -20.99 -7.49
CA GLN A 391 -0.26 -21.27 -7.64
C GLN A 391 0.26 -20.90 -9.03
N ARG A 392 1.25 -20.01 -9.07
CA ARG A 392 2.00 -19.65 -10.28
C ARG A 392 2.84 -20.82 -10.78
N ALA A 393 3.14 -20.81 -12.10
CA ALA A 393 3.96 -21.85 -12.74
C ALA A 393 5.35 -22.03 -12.11
N ASP A 394 5.95 -20.97 -11.55
CA ASP A 394 7.23 -21.01 -10.87
C ASP A 394 7.18 -21.55 -9.42
N GLY A 395 5.98 -21.88 -8.93
CA GLY A 395 5.69 -22.44 -7.61
C GLY A 395 5.14 -21.44 -6.59
N ALA A 396 5.21 -20.13 -6.88
CA ALA A 396 4.82 -19.07 -5.96
C ALA A 396 3.30 -18.96 -5.75
N PHE A 397 2.91 -18.37 -4.64
CA PHE A 397 1.54 -17.89 -4.38
C PHE A 397 1.54 -16.37 -4.28
N PRO A 398 0.54 -15.66 -4.84
CA PRO A 398 0.42 -14.22 -4.69
C PRO A 398 0.09 -13.83 -3.24
N GLY A 399 0.48 -12.64 -2.82
CA GLY A 399 0.14 -12.12 -1.48
C GLY A 399 -1.35 -11.77 -1.31
N TYR A 400 -2.06 -11.48 -2.40
CA TYR A 400 -3.49 -11.17 -2.46
C TYR A 400 -4.00 -11.38 -3.90
N THR A 401 -5.31 -11.42 -4.09
CA THR A 401 -5.91 -11.67 -5.41
C THR A 401 -5.55 -10.59 -6.43
N GLY A 402 -5.02 -11.02 -7.58
CA GLY A 402 -4.56 -10.13 -8.65
C GLY A 402 -3.11 -9.65 -8.51
N SER A 403 -2.41 -9.95 -7.41
CA SER A 403 -0.97 -9.65 -7.31
C SER A 403 -0.16 -10.44 -8.36
N THR A 404 0.75 -9.74 -9.03
CA THR A 404 1.68 -10.35 -9.99
C THR A 404 2.98 -10.85 -9.36
N THR A 405 3.26 -10.51 -8.09
CA THR A 405 4.46 -10.96 -7.35
C THR A 405 4.13 -12.09 -6.37
N GLY A 406 5.09 -12.98 -6.14
CA GLY A 406 4.96 -14.04 -5.16
C GLY A 406 5.19 -13.53 -3.74
N SER A 407 4.40 -13.99 -2.78
CA SER A 407 4.58 -13.70 -1.36
C SER A 407 5.18 -14.90 -0.63
N VAL A 408 6.17 -14.66 0.22
CA VAL A 408 6.82 -15.70 1.04
C VAL A 408 5.82 -16.31 2.02
N ASN A 409 4.99 -15.50 2.66
CA ASN A 409 3.98 -15.98 3.62
C ASN A 409 2.92 -16.85 2.95
N ALA A 410 2.32 -16.35 1.86
CA ALA A 410 1.33 -17.12 1.09
C ALA A 410 1.91 -18.44 0.61
N THR A 411 3.12 -18.40 0.02
CA THR A 411 3.78 -19.60 -0.52
C THR A 411 4.12 -20.60 0.59
N ALA A 412 4.51 -20.12 1.77
CA ALA A 412 4.86 -20.98 2.90
C ALA A 412 3.66 -21.65 3.57
N TYR A 413 2.55 -20.93 3.82
CA TYR A 413 1.33 -21.54 4.35
C TYR A 413 0.66 -22.46 3.33
N ALA A 414 0.64 -22.08 2.05
CA ALA A 414 0.15 -22.94 0.98
C ALA A 414 0.99 -24.22 0.84
N ALA A 415 2.33 -24.14 0.93
CA ALA A 415 3.21 -25.32 0.92
C ALA A 415 2.90 -26.29 2.08
N GLN A 416 2.73 -25.78 3.30
CA GLN A 416 2.36 -26.60 4.46
C GLN A 416 1.00 -27.28 4.28
N ALA A 417 0.00 -26.53 3.79
CA ALA A 417 -1.34 -27.05 3.54
C ALA A 417 -1.35 -28.12 2.44
N LEU A 418 -0.75 -27.83 1.29
CA LEU A 418 -0.67 -28.74 0.15
C LEU A 418 0.10 -30.02 0.49
N ALA A 419 1.18 -29.93 1.28
CA ALA A 419 1.90 -31.10 1.77
C ALA A 419 1.01 -31.98 2.68
N ALA A 420 0.29 -31.37 3.63
CA ALA A 420 -0.64 -32.09 4.51
C ALA A 420 -1.80 -32.75 3.74
N LEU A 421 -2.28 -32.09 2.67
CA LEU A 421 -3.35 -32.57 1.79
C LEU A 421 -2.87 -33.54 0.69
N GLY A 422 -1.60 -33.96 0.72
CA GLY A 422 -1.02 -34.93 -0.21
C GLY A 422 -0.67 -34.40 -1.61
N ASP A 423 -0.78 -33.10 -1.85
CA ASP A 423 -0.41 -32.44 -3.12
C ASP A 423 1.09 -32.10 -3.14
N THR A 424 1.91 -33.15 -3.01
CA THR A 424 3.36 -33.06 -2.78
C THR A 424 4.11 -32.40 -3.94
N THR A 425 3.64 -32.55 -5.18
CA THR A 425 4.21 -31.86 -6.36
C THR A 425 4.09 -30.35 -6.22
N ARG A 426 2.90 -29.84 -5.91
CA ARG A 426 2.66 -28.41 -5.72
C ARG A 426 3.39 -27.85 -4.51
N ALA A 427 3.40 -28.58 -3.39
CA ALA A 427 4.17 -28.22 -2.20
C ALA A 427 5.69 -28.16 -2.49
N THR A 428 6.23 -29.10 -3.26
CA THR A 428 7.65 -29.13 -3.65
C THR A 428 8.02 -27.94 -4.53
N ALA A 429 7.15 -27.55 -5.47
CA ALA A 429 7.37 -26.35 -6.28
C ALA A 429 7.35 -25.07 -5.44
N ALA A 430 6.45 -24.96 -4.46
CA ALA A 430 6.37 -23.85 -3.53
C ALA A 430 7.63 -23.73 -2.65
N VAL A 431 8.12 -24.84 -2.07
CA VAL A 431 9.40 -24.87 -1.32
C VAL A 431 10.59 -24.59 -2.25
N GLY A 432 10.54 -25.05 -3.51
CA GLY A 432 11.51 -24.71 -4.54
C GLY A 432 11.56 -23.20 -4.80
N TRP A 433 10.41 -22.52 -4.90
CA TRP A 433 10.36 -21.07 -5.02
C TRP A 433 10.90 -20.36 -3.78
N LEU A 434 10.47 -20.77 -2.57
CA LEU A 434 10.98 -20.22 -1.31
C LEU A 434 12.52 -20.29 -1.25
N SER A 435 13.13 -21.42 -1.62
CA SER A 435 14.59 -21.57 -1.61
C SER A 435 15.35 -20.55 -2.48
N ARG A 436 14.68 -19.97 -3.49
CA ARG A 436 15.24 -18.92 -4.36
C ARG A 436 15.04 -17.50 -3.81
N GLN A 437 14.10 -17.31 -2.88
CA GLN A 437 13.85 -16.03 -2.20
C GLN A 437 14.63 -15.88 -0.89
N GLN A 438 15.27 -16.94 -0.40
CA GLN A 438 16.06 -16.88 0.82
C GLN A 438 17.27 -15.94 0.64
N LEU A 439 17.41 -14.98 1.53
CA LEU A 439 18.44 -13.94 1.44
C LEU A 439 19.78 -14.46 1.93
N LYS A 440 20.87 -13.78 1.53
CA LYS A 440 22.25 -14.09 1.97
C LYS A 440 22.44 -14.03 3.49
N SER A 441 21.59 -13.30 4.18
CA SER A 441 21.54 -13.22 5.65
C SER A 441 20.99 -14.50 6.30
N GLY A 442 20.28 -15.36 5.54
CA GLY A 442 19.58 -16.55 6.01
C GLY A 442 18.07 -16.36 6.21
N GLY A 443 17.61 -15.12 6.42
CA GLY A 443 16.18 -14.81 6.54
C GLY A 443 15.46 -14.61 5.19
N PHE A 444 14.19 -14.28 5.26
CA PHE A 444 13.30 -14.04 4.12
C PHE A 444 12.63 -12.67 4.23
N GLY A 445 12.51 -11.95 3.12
CA GLY A 445 11.62 -10.79 3.03
C GLY A 445 10.16 -11.21 2.81
N PHE A 446 9.24 -10.24 2.78
CA PHE A 446 7.80 -10.51 2.61
C PHE A 446 7.43 -10.99 1.20
N GLU A 447 7.96 -10.32 0.18
CA GLU A 447 7.56 -10.49 -1.23
C GLU A 447 8.75 -10.80 -2.14
N GLU A 448 8.45 -11.27 -3.35
CA GLU A 448 9.40 -11.54 -4.43
C GLU A 448 10.35 -10.36 -4.68
N GLY A 449 11.66 -10.60 -4.58
CA GLY A 449 12.68 -9.57 -4.77
C GLY A 449 12.88 -8.60 -3.59
N ALA A 450 12.24 -8.82 -2.44
CA ALA A 450 12.56 -8.09 -1.22
C ALA A 450 14.04 -8.27 -0.83
N THR A 451 14.71 -7.20 -0.40
CA THR A 451 16.14 -7.21 -0.08
C THR A 451 16.46 -7.49 1.39
N ASP A 452 15.48 -7.29 2.27
CA ASP A 452 15.66 -7.24 3.71
C ASP A 452 14.85 -8.35 4.41
N PRO A 453 15.46 -9.12 5.34
CA PRO A 453 14.80 -10.23 6.01
C PRO A 453 13.88 -9.76 7.14
N ALA A 454 12.74 -10.43 7.32
CA ALA A 454 11.78 -10.19 8.38
C ALA A 454 11.46 -11.49 9.14
N VAL A 455 11.31 -11.40 10.48
CA VAL A 455 11.03 -12.56 11.34
C VAL A 455 9.70 -13.23 10.93
N TYR A 456 8.66 -12.42 10.74
CA TYR A 456 7.32 -12.87 10.36
C TYR A 456 7.30 -13.68 9.06
N ALA A 457 8.04 -13.25 8.03
CA ALA A 457 8.15 -14.00 6.76
C ALA A 457 9.08 -15.22 6.87
N THR A 458 10.13 -15.13 7.70
CA THR A 458 11.10 -16.22 7.88
C THR A 458 10.49 -17.43 8.59
N SER A 459 9.62 -17.22 9.58
CA SER A 459 9.08 -18.33 10.39
C SER A 459 8.28 -19.38 9.59
N PRO A 460 7.19 -19.04 8.87
CA PRO A 460 6.44 -20.02 8.10
C PRO A 460 7.28 -20.61 6.95
N ALA A 461 8.22 -19.85 6.38
CA ALA A 461 9.15 -20.34 5.36
C ALA A 461 10.11 -21.42 5.90
N VAL A 462 10.55 -21.31 7.16
CA VAL A 462 11.32 -22.38 7.84
C VAL A 462 10.45 -23.61 8.10
N LEU A 463 9.19 -23.45 8.51
CA LEU A 463 8.27 -24.58 8.69
C LEU A 463 8.04 -25.33 7.36
N ALA A 464 7.73 -24.61 6.29
CA ALA A 464 7.60 -25.19 4.95
C ALA A 464 8.91 -25.85 4.48
N GLY A 465 10.06 -25.17 4.66
CA GLY A 465 11.38 -25.65 4.27
C GLY A 465 11.90 -26.87 5.05
N THR A 466 11.36 -27.13 6.25
CA THR A 466 11.63 -28.35 7.03
C THR A 466 10.67 -29.50 6.71
N GLY A 467 9.65 -29.28 5.87
CA GLY A 467 8.60 -30.26 5.59
C GLY A 467 7.66 -30.51 6.77
N THR A 468 7.62 -29.60 7.74
CA THR A 468 6.70 -29.66 8.89
C THR A 468 5.54 -28.67 8.70
N SER A 469 4.64 -28.60 9.67
CA SER A 469 3.55 -27.64 9.70
C SER A 469 3.22 -27.23 11.13
N LEU A 470 2.47 -26.15 11.34
CA LEU A 470 1.97 -25.80 12.68
C LEU A 470 1.14 -26.94 13.32
N VAL A 471 0.53 -27.82 12.53
CA VAL A 471 -0.19 -29.02 13.01
C VAL A 471 0.75 -30.09 13.57
N THR A 472 1.95 -30.25 12.99
CA THR A 472 2.87 -31.38 13.26
C THR A 472 4.15 -31.00 14.00
N LEU A 473 4.48 -29.71 14.10
CA LEU A 473 5.69 -29.19 14.73
C LEU A 473 5.87 -29.69 16.18
N THR A 474 7.05 -30.19 16.53
CA THR A 474 7.43 -30.58 17.90
C THR A 474 8.94 -30.57 18.08
N THR A 475 9.42 -30.33 19.31
CA THR A 475 10.84 -30.41 19.68
C THR A 475 11.31 -31.83 20.04
N LYS A 476 10.40 -32.81 20.12
CA LYS A 476 10.68 -34.20 20.53
C LYS A 476 11.50 -34.92 19.45
N THR A 477 12.82 -34.95 19.61
CA THR A 477 13.74 -35.66 18.71
C THR A 477 13.97 -37.11 19.13
N THR A 478 13.99 -38.02 18.15
CA THR A 478 14.78 -39.25 18.21
C THR A 478 16.28 -38.86 18.22
N GLY A 479 16.96 -38.96 19.37
CA GLY A 479 18.32 -38.41 19.60
C GLY A 479 19.49 -39.36 19.22
N PRO A 480 20.68 -39.29 19.86
CA PRO A 480 21.28 -38.23 20.70
C PRO A 480 22.75 -37.85 20.27
N THR A 481 23.38 -36.70 20.64
CA THR A 481 24.21 -36.46 21.86
C THR A 481 25.01 -35.12 21.74
N PRO A 482 25.33 -34.35 22.82
CA PRO A 482 26.05 -33.03 22.80
C PRO A 482 27.43 -33.11 23.55
N PRO A 483 28.04 -32.09 24.25
CA PRO A 483 27.97 -30.60 24.27
C PRO A 483 29.37 -29.88 24.34
N GLN A 484 29.43 -28.53 24.53
CA GLN A 484 30.39 -27.83 25.44
C GLN A 484 30.02 -26.35 25.75
N THR A 485 30.69 -25.71 26.73
CA THR A 485 30.17 -24.60 27.58
C THR A 485 31.08 -23.37 27.82
N SER A 486 30.51 -22.15 27.80
CA SER A 486 30.69 -20.91 28.66
C SER A 486 32.10 -20.42 29.16
N PRO A 487 32.29 -19.27 29.88
CA PRO A 487 31.39 -18.15 30.28
C PRO A 487 31.97 -16.68 30.24
N SER A 488 31.12 -15.71 30.67
CA SER A 488 31.43 -14.49 31.51
C SER A 488 31.83 -13.11 30.93
N GLY A 489 31.11 -12.06 31.38
CA GLY A 489 31.53 -10.64 31.38
C GLY A 489 30.39 -9.58 31.45
N THR A 490 30.11 -9.00 32.62
CA THR A 490 29.11 -7.91 32.89
C THR A 490 29.83 -6.61 33.36
N PRO A 491 29.17 -5.50 33.75
CA PRO A 491 28.10 -4.68 33.13
C PRO A 491 28.45 -3.16 33.08
N THR A 492 27.78 -2.31 32.26
CA THR A 492 27.69 -0.84 32.58
C THR A 492 26.47 -0.12 31.96
N THR A 493 25.82 0.70 32.77
CA THR A 493 24.86 1.80 32.49
C THR A 493 25.01 2.76 33.70
N PRO A 494 24.76 4.11 33.68
CA PRO A 494 23.87 4.88 32.77
C PRO A 494 24.35 6.28 32.30
N ALA A 495 23.62 6.91 31.35
CA ALA A 495 23.35 8.37 31.31
C ALA A 495 22.36 8.80 30.17
N PRO A 496 21.40 9.69 30.46
CA PRO A 496 20.65 10.50 29.47
C PRO A 496 20.97 12.02 29.58
N ALA A 497 20.58 12.95 28.70
CA ALA A 497 20.20 12.94 27.27
C ALA A 497 19.94 14.41 26.80
N PRO A 498 20.12 14.74 25.50
CA PRO A 498 19.19 15.70 24.87
C PRO A 498 18.66 15.21 23.49
N GLY A 499 17.52 15.69 22.98
CA GLY A 499 16.71 16.83 23.42
C GLY A 499 15.19 16.68 23.20
N ALA A 500 14.46 17.80 23.29
CA ALA A 500 13.01 17.84 23.55
C ALA A 500 12.08 17.62 22.33
N GLY A 501 12.41 16.67 21.45
CA GLY A 501 11.61 16.32 20.27
C GLY A 501 12.25 15.21 19.43
N PRO A 502 11.61 14.76 18.34
CA PRO A 502 12.17 13.73 17.46
C PRO A 502 13.47 14.17 16.79
N ASP A 503 14.28 13.19 16.36
CA ASP A 503 15.48 13.41 15.57
C ASP A 503 15.09 13.75 14.12
N LEU A 504 15.00 15.06 13.86
CA LEU A 504 14.66 15.59 12.54
C LEU A 504 15.72 15.27 11.47
N LYS A 505 16.98 14.98 11.84
CA LYS A 505 18.01 14.57 10.87
C LYS A 505 17.76 13.16 10.38
N LYS A 506 17.45 12.22 11.29
CA LYS A 506 16.99 10.87 10.93
C LYS A 506 15.69 10.91 10.16
N GLY A 507 14.74 11.75 10.57
CA GLY A 507 13.47 11.96 9.86
C GLY A 507 13.66 12.41 8.42
N VAL A 508 14.50 13.42 8.19
CA VAL A 508 14.83 13.87 6.84
C VAL A 508 15.59 12.80 6.05
N ALA A 509 16.54 12.09 6.65
CA ALA A 509 17.24 10.99 5.98
C ALA A 509 16.29 9.84 5.56
N TYR A 510 15.29 9.51 6.38
CA TYR A 510 14.22 8.59 6.01
C TYR A 510 13.42 9.13 4.81
N LEU A 511 13.01 10.40 4.85
CA LEU A 511 12.21 11.02 3.78
C LEU A 511 12.98 11.16 2.45
N THR A 512 14.31 11.26 2.47
CA THR A 512 15.12 11.44 1.27
C THR A 512 15.87 10.19 0.80
N LYS A 513 15.76 9.05 1.51
CA LYS A 513 16.34 7.78 1.07
C LYS A 513 15.76 7.36 -0.28
N ALA A 514 16.61 6.87 -1.18
CA ALA A 514 16.24 6.59 -2.57
C ALA A 514 15.12 5.55 -2.74
N ALA A 515 14.94 4.65 -1.76
CA ALA A 515 13.83 3.70 -1.71
C ALA A 515 12.46 4.37 -1.46
N ASN A 516 12.45 5.54 -0.81
CA ASN A 516 11.23 6.31 -0.52
C ASN A 516 11.00 7.37 -1.60
N LEU A 517 11.98 8.26 -1.79
CA LEU A 517 11.88 9.38 -2.73
C LEU A 517 12.35 8.94 -4.11
N LYS A 518 11.42 8.41 -4.92
CA LYS A 518 11.66 7.92 -6.28
C LYS A 518 12.35 9.01 -7.11
N GLN A 519 13.49 8.65 -7.71
CA GLN A 519 14.35 9.54 -8.51
C GLN A 519 14.84 10.82 -7.79
N GLY A 520 14.62 10.96 -6.47
CA GLY A 520 14.84 12.21 -5.74
C GLY A 520 13.77 13.29 -6.00
N GLN A 521 12.61 12.91 -6.54
CA GLN A 521 11.62 13.82 -7.12
C GLN A 521 10.18 13.64 -6.58
N TYR A 522 9.73 12.41 -6.29
CA TYR A 522 8.37 12.16 -5.82
C TYR A 522 8.24 10.90 -4.95
N TYR A 523 7.18 10.81 -4.13
CA TYR A 523 6.79 9.57 -3.44
C TYR A 523 5.77 8.79 -4.26
N GLY A 524 5.85 7.46 -4.18
CA GLY A 524 4.85 6.59 -4.80
C GLY A 524 3.51 6.61 -4.06
N ASP A 525 2.43 6.27 -4.76
CA ASP A 525 1.08 6.05 -4.21
C ASP A 525 0.91 4.72 -3.44
N GLY A 526 2.03 4.10 -3.01
CA GLY A 526 2.06 2.75 -2.44
C GLY A 526 1.96 1.61 -3.46
N THR A 527 1.69 1.89 -4.74
CA THR A 527 1.54 0.86 -5.78
C THR A 527 2.79 0.67 -6.64
N THR A 528 2.83 -0.44 -7.37
CA THR A 528 3.87 -0.76 -8.36
C THR A 528 3.72 0.00 -9.68
N SER A 529 2.63 0.76 -9.88
CA SER A 529 2.32 1.46 -11.13
C SER A 529 3.28 2.59 -11.53
N GLY A 530 4.26 2.90 -10.68
CA GLY A 530 5.16 4.05 -10.87
C GLY A 530 4.51 5.41 -10.60
N ARG A 531 3.20 5.46 -10.33
CA ARG A 531 2.45 6.68 -10.04
C ARG A 531 3.02 7.43 -8.83
N ALA A 532 2.95 8.76 -8.91
CA ALA A 532 3.23 9.66 -7.80
C ALA A 532 1.97 9.90 -6.95
N ASP A 533 2.12 9.90 -5.63
CA ASP A 533 1.21 10.64 -4.76
C ASP A 533 1.73 12.09 -4.70
N PHE A 534 1.16 12.96 -5.54
CA PHE A 534 1.54 14.37 -5.59
C PHE A 534 1.24 15.10 -4.27
N GLY A 535 0.18 14.72 -3.56
CA GLY A 535 -0.17 15.28 -2.26
C GLY A 535 0.88 14.95 -1.18
N LEU A 536 1.33 13.70 -1.11
CA LEU A 536 2.41 13.24 -0.23
C LEU A 536 3.77 13.80 -0.64
N THR A 537 4.01 13.93 -1.95
CA THR A 537 5.22 14.58 -2.51
C THR A 537 5.35 16.02 -2.04
N ILE A 538 4.24 16.76 -2.04
CA ILE A 538 4.18 18.11 -1.48
C ILE A 538 4.32 18.12 0.06
N ASP A 539 3.75 17.15 0.78
CA ASP A 539 3.93 17.03 2.24
C ASP A 539 5.40 16.81 2.64
N GLY A 540 6.13 15.96 1.91
CA GLY A 540 7.57 15.82 2.14
C GLY A 540 8.35 17.07 1.77
N ALA A 541 7.97 17.77 0.70
CA ALA A 541 8.58 19.07 0.40
C ALA A 541 8.34 20.09 1.52
N TYR A 542 7.16 20.12 2.16
CA TYR A 542 6.94 20.92 3.38
C TYR A 542 7.82 20.48 4.54
N ALA A 543 7.99 19.18 4.77
CA ALA A 543 8.86 18.66 5.81
C ALA A 543 10.33 19.08 5.61
N LEU A 544 10.82 19.01 4.37
CA LEU A 544 12.17 19.47 4.02
C LEU A 544 12.30 21.00 4.09
N ALA A 545 11.24 21.75 3.75
CA ALA A 545 11.22 23.21 3.87
C ALA A 545 11.23 23.68 5.34
N ALA A 546 10.44 23.04 6.19
CA ALA A 546 10.31 23.37 7.61
C ALA A 546 11.56 23.03 8.41
N THR A 547 12.20 21.89 8.12
CA THR A 547 13.47 21.49 8.76
C THR A 547 14.68 22.18 8.15
N GLY A 548 14.67 22.42 6.84
CA GLY A 548 15.78 22.98 6.08
C GLY A 548 17.01 22.06 5.95
N LEU A 549 16.90 20.78 6.32
CA LEU A 549 18.07 19.88 6.44
C LEU A 549 18.52 19.27 5.09
N ASP A 550 17.67 19.23 4.07
CA ASP A 550 18.03 18.79 2.71
C ASP A 550 17.40 19.70 1.64
N ASN A 551 18.05 20.84 1.39
CA ASN A 551 17.63 21.79 0.36
C ASN A 551 17.80 21.25 -1.07
N ALA A 552 18.65 20.22 -1.28
CA ALA A 552 18.93 19.68 -2.61
C ALA A 552 17.80 18.76 -3.08
N ARG A 553 17.28 17.91 -2.19
CA ARG A 553 16.09 17.09 -2.45
C ARG A 553 14.81 17.91 -2.44
N LEU A 554 14.70 18.92 -1.57
CA LEU A 554 13.61 19.90 -1.65
C LEU A 554 13.58 20.57 -3.04
N ARG A 555 14.72 21.04 -3.53
CA ARG A 555 14.84 21.58 -4.89
C ARG A 555 14.44 20.55 -5.95
N GLY A 556 14.91 19.30 -5.85
CA GLY A 556 14.57 18.23 -6.79
C GLY A 556 13.05 17.99 -6.91
N ILE A 557 12.33 17.97 -5.78
CA ILE A 557 10.87 17.84 -5.75
C ILE A 557 10.20 19.07 -6.38
N VAL A 558 10.60 20.29 -6.00
CA VAL A 558 9.96 21.50 -6.53
C VAL A 558 10.25 21.69 -8.03
N ASP A 559 11.49 21.46 -8.49
CA ASP A 559 11.84 21.51 -9.92
C ASP A 559 11.09 20.43 -10.72
N PHE A 560 10.82 19.25 -10.14
CA PHE A 560 9.96 18.25 -10.76
C PHE A 560 8.51 18.74 -10.91
N LEU A 561 7.91 19.31 -9.86
CA LEU A 561 6.54 19.82 -9.93
C LEU A 561 6.40 21.02 -10.89
N ASP A 562 7.31 21.99 -10.81
CA ASP A 562 7.25 23.24 -11.57
C ASP A 562 7.44 23.03 -13.09
N HIS A 563 8.34 22.13 -13.47
CA HIS A 563 8.55 21.79 -14.89
C HIS A 563 7.52 20.78 -15.42
N ARG A 564 6.46 20.46 -14.66
CA ARG A 564 5.46 19.42 -14.97
C ARG A 564 6.11 18.08 -15.30
N GLY A 565 7.03 17.67 -14.42
CA GLY A 565 7.66 16.37 -14.45
C GLY A 565 6.61 15.25 -14.42
N LYS A 566 6.88 14.20 -15.18
CA LYS A 566 5.99 13.04 -15.32
C LYS A 566 6.36 11.96 -14.31
N ASP A 567 5.36 11.42 -13.64
CA ASP A 567 5.49 10.20 -12.84
C ASP A 567 5.70 8.96 -13.73
N GLY A 568 5.89 7.79 -13.11
CA GLY A 568 6.09 6.54 -13.86
C GLY A 568 4.90 6.09 -14.72
N ALA A 569 3.72 6.71 -14.56
CA ALA A 569 2.54 6.50 -15.39
C ALA A 569 2.29 7.66 -16.39
N GLY A 570 3.22 8.61 -16.51
CA GLY A 570 3.14 9.72 -17.45
C GLY A 570 2.33 10.93 -16.98
N ARG A 571 1.78 10.90 -15.75
CA ARG A 571 0.96 11.97 -15.16
C ARG A 571 1.82 13.06 -14.54
N THR A 572 1.26 14.24 -14.41
CA THR A 572 1.87 15.44 -13.84
C THR A 572 1.05 15.94 -12.64
N VAL A 573 1.56 16.96 -11.94
CA VAL A 573 0.81 17.66 -10.88
C VAL A 573 -0.46 18.34 -11.41
N ASP A 574 -0.52 18.66 -12.71
CA ASP A 574 -1.71 19.23 -13.34
C ASP A 574 -2.87 18.22 -13.34
N ASP A 575 -2.58 16.93 -13.58
CA ASP A 575 -3.57 15.83 -13.58
C ASP A 575 -4.13 15.52 -12.17
N TRP A 576 -3.44 15.95 -11.11
CA TRP A 576 -3.92 15.81 -9.71
C TRP A 576 -4.61 17.07 -9.18
N THR A 577 -4.27 18.23 -9.73
CA THR A 577 -4.91 19.52 -9.41
C THR A 577 -6.10 19.84 -10.31
N ASN A 578 -6.24 19.14 -11.44
CA ASN A 578 -7.18 19.45 -12.53
C ASN A 578 -7.06 20.91 -13.04
N VAL A 579 -5.89 21.53 -12.86
CA VAL A 579 -5.67 22.93 -13.24
C VAL A 579 -5.81 23.12 -14.76
N GLY A 580 -6.40 24.24 -15.17
CA GLY A 580 -6.74 24.50 -16.57
C GLY A 580 -8.03 23.84 -17.06
N THR A 581 -8.71 23.04 -16.22
CA THR A 581 -10.04 22.47 -16.52
C THR A 581 -11.16 23.15 -15.71
N SER A 582 -12.42 22.80 -15.98
CA SER A 582 -13.57 23.14 -15.13
C SER A 582 -13.61 22.39 -13.79
N TYR A 583 -12.78 21.36 -13.62
CA TYR A 583 -12.76 20.46 -12.46
C TYR A 583 -11.61 20.74 -11.49
N ALA A 584 -11.04 21.94 -11.58
CA ALA A 584 -9.87 22.37 -10.81
C ALA A 584 -10.11 22.22 -9.29
N ALA A 585 -9.31 21.35 -8.67
CA ALA A 585 -9.46 20.93 -7.30
C ALA A 585 -8.79 21.93 -6.35
N ALA A 586 -9.58 22.82 -5.75
CA ALA A 586 -9.04 23.96 -4.99
C ALA A 586 -8.16 23.56 -3.80
N GLY A 587 -8.46 22.43 -3.13
CA GLY A 587 -7.58 21.90 -2.07
C GLY A 587 -6.19 21.52 -2.59
N SER A 588 -6.14 20.84 -3.75
CA SER A 588 -4.89 20.48 -4.42
C SER A 588 -4.16 21.71 -4.95
N LEU A 589 -4.87 22.66 -5.57
CA LEU A 589 -4.32 23.95 -6.03
C LEU A 589 -3.68 24.74 -4.88
N GLY A 590 -4.41 24.92 -3.77
CA GLY A 590 -3.92 25.61 -2.58
C GLY A 590 -2.69 24.93 -1.99
N LYS A 591 -2.70 23.59 -1.94
CA LYS A 591 -1.56 22.79 -1.50
C LYS A 591 -0.33 22.96 -2.41
N THR A 592 -0.49 23.07 -3.72
CA THR A 592 0.61 23.27 -4.67
C THR A 592 1.12 24.72 -4.65
N ALA A 593 0.23 25.71 -4.60
CA ALA A 593 0.57 27.13 -4.52
C ALA A 593 1.36 27.46 -3.24
N LEU A 594 0.89 26.98 -2.08
CA LEU A 594 1.58 27.16 -0.80
C LEU A 594 3.02 26.60 -0.81
N LEU A 595 3.30 25.53 -1.57
CA LEU A 595 4.66 25.00 -1.70
C LEU A 595 5.54 25.95 -2.50
N ALA A 596 5.05 26.46 -3.62
CA ALA A 596 5.76 27.46 -4.43
C ALA A 596 6.16 28.66 -3.57
N GLU A 597 5.19 29.22 -2.83
CA GLU A 597 5.43 30.35 -1.93
C GLU A 597 6.36 30.01 -0.76
N ALA A 598 6.24 28.80 -0.20
CA ALA A 598 7.10 28.34 0.88
C ALA A 598 8.57 28.33 0.44
N VAL A 599 8.87 28.01 -0.83
CA VAL A 599 10.25 28.02 -1.34
C VAL A 599 10.66 29.31 -2.07
N GLY A 600 9.78 30.31 -2.12
CA GLY A 600 10.04 31.62 -2.74
C GLY A 600 9.88 31.65 -4.26
N ARG A 601 9.10 30.74 -4.84
CA ARG A 601 8.59 30.84 -6.22
C ARG A 601 7.25 31.58 -6.23
N ASP A 602 6.91 32.13 -7.38
CA ASP A 602 5.64 32.81 -7.61
C ASP A 602 4.53 31.80 -7.94
N PRO A 603 3.48 31.63 -7.11
CA PRO A 603 2.38 30.71 -7.38
C PRO A 603 1.54 31.12 -8.61
N ARG A 604 1.73 32.33 -9.14
CA ARG A 604 1.09 32.79 -10.40
C ARG A 604 1.81 32.30 -11.66
N HIS A 605 3.00 31.72 -11.49
CA HIS A 605 3.85 31.22 -12.57
C HIS A 605 4.46 29.86 -12.20
N PHE A 606 3.69 29.00 -11.52
CA PHE A 606 4.15 27.70 -11.03
C PHE A 606 3.40 26.56 -11.74
N THR A 607 4.12 25.48 -12.08
CA THR A 607 3.64 24.39 -12.97
C THR A 607 3.21 24.87 -14.38
N GLY A 608 3.53 26.11 -14.73
CA GLY A 608 3.07 26.76 -15.97
C GLY A 608 1.66 27.36 -15.91
N HIS A 609 1.06 27.47 -14.72
CA HIS A 609 -0.28 28.05 -14.50
C HIS A 609 -0.25 29.18 -13.48
N ASP A 610 -1.28 30.02 -13.51
CA ASP A 610 -1.61 30.92 -12.40
C ASP A 610 -2.54 30.18 -11.43
N LEU A 611 -1.95 29.61 -10.38
CA LEU A 611 -2.69 28.83 -9.39
C LEU A 611 -3.61 29.70 -8.52
N ILE A 612 -3.30 30.99 -8.38
CA ILE A 612 -4.11 31.94 -7.61
C ILE A 612 -5.35 32.33 -8.42
N ALA A 613 -5.18 32.70 -9.69
CA ALA A 613 -6.31 32.95 -10.59
C ALA A 613 -7.18 31.69 -10.85
N ALA A 614 -6.63 30.48 -10.64
CA ALA A 614 -7.41 29.25 -10.62
C ALA A 614 -8.25 29.11 -9.33
N LEU A 615 -7.68 29.44 -8.16
CA LEU A 615 -8.41 29.50 -6.89
C LEU A 615 -9.53 30.56 -6.87
N ASP A 616 -9.32 31.71 -7.51
CA ASP A 616 -10.33 32.77 -7.61
C ASP A 616 -11.58 32.30 -8.36
N LYS A 617 -11.37 31.58 -9.47
CA LYS A 617 -12.44 30.96 -10.27
C LYS A 617 -13.15 29.84 -9.52
N ALA A 618 -12.45 29.17 -8.59
CA ALA A 618 -12.99 28.12 -7.75
C ALA A 618 -13.88 28.62 -6.61
N VAL A 619 -13.95 29.94 -6.32
CA VAL A 619 -14.81 30.46 -5.23
C VAL A 619 -16.29 30.38 -5.59
N CYS A 620 -17.02 29.49 -4.93
CA CYS A 620 -18.45 29.26 -5.15
C CYS A 620 -19.29 30.50 -4.86
N ALA A 621 -19.98 31.02 -5.88
CA ALA A 621 -20.89 32.16 -5.74
C ALA A 621 -22.20 31.83 -5.00
N LYS A 622 -22.60 30.55 -5.02
CA LYS A 622 -23.79 29.96 -4.37
C LYS A 622 -23.53 28.47 -4.12
N ALA A 623 -24.39 27.83 -3.31
CA ALA A 623 -24.42 26.37 -3.24
C ALA A 623 -24.82 25.75 -4.60
N GLY A 624 -24.30 24.57 -4.91
CA GLY A 624 -24.72 23.77 -6.05
C GLY A 624 -26.18 23.33 -5.91
N THR A 625 -26.86 23.15 -7.05
CA THR A 625 -28.26 22.69 -7.11
C THR A 625 -28.39 21.22 -7.51
N GLY A 626 -27.29 20.57 -7.90
CA GLY A 626 -27.18 19.13 -8.14
C GLY A 626 -26.63 18.39 -6.91
N GLY A 627 -26.74 17.06 -6.92
CA GLY A 627 -26.20 16.20 -5.86
C GLY A 627 -24.67 16.06 -5.87
N ASP A 628 -23.98 16.68 -6.83
CA ASP A 628 -22.54 16.54 -7.12
C ASP A 628 -21.59 17.06 -6.01
N ARG A 629 -22.12 17.81 -5.02
CA ARG A 629 -21.36 18.43 -3.90
C ARG A 629 -20.18 19.32 -4.34
N SER A 630 -20.06 19.67 -5.62
CA SER A 630 -18.95 20.45 -6.17
C SER A 630 -18.79 21.80 -5.47
N CYS A 631 -19.90 22.50 -5.22
CA CYS A 631 -20.00 23.73 -4.43
C CYS A 631 -20.90 23.53 -3.21
N ALA A 632 -20.30 23.32 -2.03
CA ALA A 632 -21.04 23.12 -0.78
C ALA A 632 -21.87 24.34 -0.35
N ALA A 633 -21.32 25.56 -0.50
CA ALA A 633 -21.97 26.80 -0.08
C ALA A 633 -21.37 28.02 -0.80
N LYS A 634 -22.01 29.18 -0.65
CA LYS A 634 -21.41 30.46 -1.05
C LYS A 634 -20.14 30.71 -0.21
N GLY A 635 -19.00 30.91 -0.87
CA GLY A 635 -17.69 31.10 -0.23
C GLY A 635 -16.90 29.81 0.00
N ALA A 636 -17.49 28.63 -0.17
CA ALA A 636 -16.70 27.40 -0.33
C ALA A 636 -15.85 27.49 -1.62
N TYR A 637 -14.77 26.73 -1.72
CA TYR A 637 -14.17 26.46 -3.03
C TYR A 637 -14.76 25.22 -3.70
N THR A 638 -14.70 25.16 -5.03
CA THR A 638 -15.05 23.98 -5.81
C THR A 638 -14.12 22.80 -5.50
N TYR A 639 -14.71 21.61 -5.34
CA TYR A 639 -13.97 20.35 -5.14
C TYR A 639 -13.00 20.40 -3.94
N ALA A 640 -13.37 21.12 -2.87
CA ALA A 640 -12.69 21.16 -1.58
C ALA A 640 -13.57 20.50 -0.49
N PRO A 641 -13.58 19.15 -0.39
CA PRO A 641 -14.54 18.42 0.45
C PRO A 641 -14.21 18.41 1.96
N SER A 642 -13.24 19.20 2.42
CA SER A 642 -12.80 19.24 3.82
C SER A 642 -12.37 20.63 4.26
N VAL A 643 -12.46 20.89 5.56
CA VAL A 643 -11.92 22.13 6.18
C VAL A 643 -10.42 22.24 5.94
N PHE A 644 -9.70 21.12 5.91
CA PHE A 644 -8.29 21.06 5.54
C PHE A 644 -8.03 21.62 4.13
N ALA A 645 -8.81 21.17 3.13
CA ALA A 645 -8.71 21.66 1.75
C ALA A 645 -9.07 23.15 1.63
N GLN A 646 -10.15 23.58 2.28
CA GLN A 646 -10.57 24.99 2.32
C GLN A 646 -9.47 25.89 2.93
N SER A 647 -8.84 25.44 4.03
CA SER A 647 -7.83 26.23 4.75
C SER A 647 -6.53 26.39 3.96
N LEU A 648 -6.09 25.36 3.22
CA LEU A 648 -4.92 25.44 2.33
C LEU A 648 -5.13 26.47 1.22
N ALA A 649 -6.31 26.47 0.59
CA ALA A 649 -6.67 27.42 -0.47
C ALA A 649 -6.77 28.87 0.06
N VAL A 650 -7.35 29.09 1.25
CA VAL A 650 -7.36 30.39 1.94
C VAL A 650 -5.93 30.90 2.17
N MET A 651 -5.04 30.05 2.71
CA MET A 651 -3.67 30.46 2.99
C MET A 651 -2.87 30.79 1.72
N ALA A 652 -3.09 30.07 0.62
CA ALA A 652 -2.46 30.35 -0.68
C ALA A 652 -2.85 31.74 -1.22
N GLN A 653 -4.15 32.07 -1.27
CA GLN A 653 -4.60 33.39 -1.73
C GLN A 653 -4.06 34.51 -0.82
N LEU A 654 -4.11 34.33 0.50
CA LEU A 654 -3.63 35.31 1.47
C LEU A 654 -2.12 35.60 1.36
N ARG A 655 -1.28 34.56 1.29
CA ARG A 655 0.17 34.72 1.13
C ARG A 655 0.55 35.33 -0.22
N ALA A 656 -0.24 35.04 -1.26
CA ALA A 656 -0.06 35.61 -2.59
C ALA A 656 -0.53 37.07 -2.68
N GLY A 657 -1.07 37.63 -1.59
CA GLY A 657 -1.58 39.00 -1.48
C GLY A 657 -3.02 39.19 -1.96
N ASP A 658 -3.72 38.14 -2.40
CA ASP A 658 -5.11 38.24 -2.84
C ASP A 658 -6.11 38.13 -1.68
N THR A 659 -6.07 39.17 -0.85
CA THR A 659 -6.98 39.36 0.28
C THR A 659 -8.43 39.61 -0.14
N ILE A 660 -8.69 40.05 -1.38
CA ILE A 660 -10.02 40.39 -1.87
C ILE A 660 -10.77 39.11 -2.25
N SER A 661 -10.16 38.23 -3.06
CA SER A 661 -10.75 36.94 -3.43
C SER A 661 -10.91 36.03 -2.22
N ALA A 662 -9.95 36.04 -1.29
CA ALA A 662 -9.97 35.25 -0.06
C ALA A 662 -11.08 35.65 0.94
N GLN A 663 -11.64 36.86 0.86
CA GLN A 663 -12.58 37.37 1.87
C GLN A 663 -13.83 36.50 2.05
N ARG A 664 -14.37 35.93 0.96
CA ARG A 664 -15.53 35.01 1.01
C ARG A 664 -15.14 33.61 1.54
N PRO A 665 -14.06 32.98 1.06
CA PRO A 665 -13.46 31.79 1.69
C PRO A 665 -13.17 31.89 3.17
N ILE A 666 -12.65 33.02 3.65
CA ILE A 666 -12.40 33.27 5.07
C ILE A 666 -13.72 33.32 5.85
N ALA A 667 -14.69 34.14 5.42
CA ALA A 667 -15.99 34.22 6.09
C ALA A 667 -16.74 32.88 6.10
N TYR A 668 -16.57 32.05 5.06
CA TYR A 668 -17.12 30.69 5.05
C TYR A 668 -16.38 29.77 6.04
N LEU A 669 -15.04 29.81 6.09
CA LEU A 669 -14.25 29.06 7.06
C LEU A 669 -14.59 29.44 8.51
N GLU A 670 -14.75 30.74 8.80
CA GLU A 670 -15.22 31.24 10.10
C GLU A 670 -16.61 30.69 10.45
N SER A 671 -17.52 30.60 9.46
CA SER A 671 -18.89 30.09 9.67
C SER A 671 -18.97 28.58 9.99
N LEU A 672 -17.89 27.83 9.76
CA LEU A 672 -17.77 26.41 10.09
C LEU A 672 -17.24 26.17 11.53
N GLN A 673 -16.87 27.22 12.29
CA GLN A 673 -16.44 27.04 13.67
C GLN A 673 -17.62 26.66 14.57
N GLU A 674 -17.53 25.49 15.20
CA GLU A 674 -18.52 25.04 16.17
C GLU A 674 -18.41 25.79 17.50
N SER A 675 -19.47 25.74 18.31
CA SER A 675 -19.52 26.44 19.62
C SER A 675 -18.40 26.04 20.59
N SER A 676 -17.84 24.84 20.41
CA SER A 676 -16.68 24.29 21.13
C SER A 676 -15.35 25.01 20.82
N GLY A 677 -15.27 25.75 19.72
CA GLY A 677 -14.05 26.30 19.16
C GLY A 677 -13.37 25.41 18.10
N ALA A 678 -13.89 24.21 17.85
CA ALA A 678 -13.38 23.26 16.87
C ALA A 678 -14.00 23.45 15.48
N TRP A 679 -13.43 22.76 14.49
CA TRP A 679 -14.00 22.61 13.15
C TRP A 679 -14.37 21.14 12.86
N PRO A 680 -15.38 20.91 12.01
CA PRO A 680 -15.67 19.61 11.42
C PRO A 680 -14.55 19.20 10.45
N SER A 681 -14.42 17.90 10.17
CA SER A 681 -13.47 17.41 9.17
C SER A 681 -13.91 17.70 7.74
N LEU A 682 -15.19 17.42 7.42
CA LEU A 682 -15.72 17.47 6.06
C LEU A 682 -16.53 18.73 5.75
N ILE A 683 -16.64 19.02 4.45
CA ILE A 683 -17.45 20.07 3.85
C ILE A 683 -18.41 19.41 2.82
N PRO A 684 -19.74 19.61 2.90
CA PRO A 684 -20.49 20.35 3.93
C PRO A 684 -20.30 19.78 5.34
N SER A 685 -20.45 20.64 6.37
CA SER A 685 -20.18 20.28 7.78
C SER A 685 -20.91 19.02 8.22
N THR A 686 -20.13 18.06 8.71
CA THR A 686 -20.57 16.83 9.39
C THR A 686 -20.87 17.04 10.88
N LYS A 687 -20.65 18.24 11.43
CA LYS A 687 -20.80 18.59 12.87
C LYS A 687 -19.98 17.73 13.84
N ASP A 688 -18.95 17.09 13.33
CA ASP A 688 -17.88 16.48 14.11
C ASP A 688 -16.90 17.54 14.64
N SER A 689 -15.83 17.11 15.30
CA SER A 689 -14.78 18.02 15.79
C SER A 689 -13.44 17.31 15.77
N ASP A 690 -12.57 17.76 14.88
CA ASP A 690 -11.32 17.10 14.49
C ASP A 690 -10.10 17.98 14.84
N VAL A 691 -9.01 17.35 15.27
CA VAL A 691 -7.75 18.01 15.63
C VAL A 691 -7.08 18.62 14.40
N ASP A 692 -7.06 17.90 13.28
CA ASP A 692 -6.32 18.24 12.08
C ASP A 692 -6.94 19.48 11.41
N SER A 693 -8.26 19.43 11.20
CA SER A 693 -9.05 20.54 10.65
C SER A 693 -9.07 21.76 11.57
N THR A 694 -9.15 21.58 12.89
CA THR A 694 -9.09 22.70 13.84
C THR A 694 -7.72 23.38 13.84
N ALA A 695 -6.63 22.60 13.77
CA ALA A 695 -5.27 23.15 13.73
C ALA A 695 -5.00 23.93 12.44
N ILE A 696 -5.41 23.41 11.28
CA ILE A 696 -5.18 24.10 9.99
C ILE A 696 -6.13 25.27 9.74
N ALA A 697 -7.37 25.21 10.23
CA ALA A 697 -8.27 26.36 10.22
C ALA A 697 -7.71 27.50 11.11
N ALA A 698 -7.15 27.16 12.28
CA ALA A 698 -6.46 28.15 13.12
C ALA A 698 -5.25 28.77 12.40
N MET A 699 -4.42 27.98 11.69
CA MET A 699 -3.30 28.51 10.90
C MET A 699 -3.75 29.43 9.75
N ALA A 700 -4.88 29.13 9.12
CA ALA A 700 -5.43 29.98 8.05
C ALA A 700 -6.05 31.28 8.57
N LEU A 701 -6.74 31.24 9.72
CA LEU A 701 -7.36 32.40 10.33
C LEU A 701 -6.35 33.30 11.05
N ASP A 702 -5.28 32.75 11.64
CA ASP A 702 -4.17 33.53 12.18
C ASP A 702 -3.48 34.37 11.08
N LEU A 703 -3.27 33.77 9.90
CA LEU A 703 -2.78 34.47 8.72
C LEU A 703 -3.76 35.53 8.18
N ALA A 704 -5.08 35.27 8.25
CA ALA A 704 -6.10 36.24 7.83
C ALA A 704 -6.14 37.47 8.77
N GLY A 705 -6.04 37.21 10.07
CA GLY A 705 -6.00 38.21 11.14
C GLY A 705 -7.30 38.99 11.35
N GLY A 706 -7.35 39.70 12.48
CA GLY A 706 -8.42 40.63 12.80
C GLY A 706 -9.47 40.03 13.75
N ALA A 707 -10.24 40.90 14.40
CA ALA A 707 -10.90 40.59 15.67
C ALA A 707 -11.97 39.47 15.67
N THR A 708 -12.36 38.94 14.51
CA THR A 708 -13.19 37.71 14.41
C THR A 708 -12.28 36.49 14.35
N ALA A 709 -11.36 36.45 13.38
CA ALA A 709 -10.33 35.43 13.25
C ALA A 709 -9.49 35.26 14.53
N ASP A 710 -9.03 36.35 15.16
CA ASP A 710 -8.25 36.31 16.41
C ASP A 710 -9.01 35.56 17.53
N LYS A 711 -10.33 35.77 17.63
CA LYS A 711 -11.19 35.07 18.61
C LYS A 711 -11.42 33.62 18.22
N ALA A 712 -11.56 33.35 16.93
CA ALA A 712 -11.73 32.00 16.41
C ALA A 712 -10.46 31.16 16.68
N VAL A 713 -9.27 31.70 16.42
CA VAL A 713 -7.96 31.12 16.77
C VAL A 713 -7.84 30.91 18.28
N ALA A 714 -8.12 31.92 19.10
CA ALA A 714 -8.03 31.79 20.56
C ALA A 714 -8.90 30.66 21.14
N LYS A 715 -10.10 30.44 20.58
CA LYS A 715 -10.95 29.29 20.88
C LYS A 715 -10.34 27.98 20.37
N ALA A 716 -9.87 27.94 19.12
CA ALA A 716 -9.24 26.78 18.50
C ALA A 716 -8.07 26.24 19.34
N LEU A 717 -7.15 27.11 19.75
CA LEU A 717 -5.98 26.74 20.55
C LEU A 717 -6.39 26.25 21.95
N THR A 718 -7.43 26.84 22.54
CA THR A 718 -7.97 26.41 23.83
C THR A 718 -8.60 25.02 23.72
N TRP A 719 -9.34 24.76 22.64
CA TRP A 719 -9.93 23.44 22.36
C TRP A 719 -8.85 22.39 22.10
N LEU A 720 -7.88 22.67 21.21
CA LEU A 720 -6.73 21.80 20.93
C LEU A 720 -5.99 21.42 22.22
N ALA A 721 -5.63 22.40 23.04
CA ALA A 721 -4.96 22.15 24.32
C ALA A 721 -5.79 21.26 25.28
N SER A 722 -7.11 21.22 25.14
CA SER A 722 -8.02 20.35 25.90
C SER A 722 -8.20 18.95 25.29
N ARG A 723 -7.69 18.68 24.08
CA ARG A 723 -7.68 17.36 23.43
C ARG A 723 -6.40 16.57 23.66
N GLN A 724 -5.34 17.21 24.14
CA GLN A 724 -4.06 16.53 24.40
C GLN A 724 -4.20 15.42 25.43
N LEU A 725 -3.70 14.23 25.08
CA LEU A 725 -3.79 13.02 25.89
C LEU A 725 -2.76 12.99 27.03
N ALA A 726 -2.88 11.98 27.91
CA ALA A 726 -2.13 11.88 29.16
C ALA A 726 -0.60 11.77 28.97
N ASP A 727 -0.15 11.23 27.84
CA ASP A 727 1.26 11.12 27.43
C ASP A 727 1.78 12.31 26.60
N GLY A 728 0.89 13.03 25.92
CA GLY A 728 1.22 14.17 25.06
C GLY A 728 0.69 14.05 23.64
N GLY A 729 0.21 12.88 23.24
CA GLY A 729 -0.41 12.63 21.95
C GLY A 729 -1.79 13.26 21.81
N PHE A 730 -2.46 12.99 20.69
CA PHE A 730 -3.73 13.61 20.31
C PHE A 730 -4.65 12.62 19.61
N PRO A 731 -5.97 12.67 19.88
CA PRO A 731 -6.92 11.80 19.20
C PRO A 731 -7.03 12.15 17.71
N GLY A 732 -7.02 11.13 16.86
CA GLY A 732 -7.33 11.16 15.45
C GLY A 732 -7.98 9.84 15.01
N THR A 733 -8.23 9.65 13.71
CA THR A 733 -8.93 8.47 13.17
C THR A 733 -8.28 7.13 13.54
N ALA A 734 -6.94 7.12 13.69
CA ALA A 734 -6.15 5.93 14.05
C ALA A 734 -5.94 5.76 15.58
N GLY A 735 -6.71 6.46 16.42
CA GLY A 735 -6.51 6.48 17.87
C GLY A 735 -5.60 7.62 18.29
N ASP A 736 -4.52 7.34 19.01
CA ASP A 736 -3.55 8.35 19.44
C ASP A 736 -2.54 8.65 18.32
N SER A 737 -2.86 9.64 17.49
CA SER A 737 -2.29 9.84 16.15
C SER A 737 -1.03 10.71 16.14
N VAL A 738 -0.02 10.26 15.39
CA VAL A 738 1.19 11.02 15.09
C VAL A 738 0.89 12.24 14.22
N ASN A 739 0.04 12.08 13.21
CA ASN A 739 -0.39 13.13 12.30
C ASN A 739 -1.08 14.27 13.07
N SER A 740 -2.08 13.94 13.88
CA SER A 740 -2.81 14.91 14.71
C SER A 740 -1.92 15.57 15.76
N ALA A 741 -0.99 14.83 16.38
CA ALA A 741 -0.02 15.43 17.31
C ALA A 741 0.93 16.41 16.61
N ALA A 742 1.33 16.14 15.37
CA ALA A 742 2.20 17.02 14.59
C ALA A 742 1.49 18.32 14.16
N LEU A 743 0.25 18.22 13.68
CA LEU A 743 -0.59 19.38 13.36
C LEU A 743 -0.95 20.19 14.61
N ALA A 744 -1.24 19.53 15.74
CA ALA A 744 -1.47 20.20 17.01
C ALA A 744 -0.23 20.97 17.52
N VAL A 745 0.99 20.47 17.26
CA VAL A 745 2.23 21.24 17.55
C VAL A 745 2.29 22.53 16.72
N GLN A 746 1.95 22.49 15.42
CA GLN A 746 1.91 23.69 14.58
C GLN A 746 0.81 24.67 15.03
N GLY A 747 -0.41 24.18 15.25
CA GLY A 747 -1.54 24.99 15.72
C GLY A 747 -1.26 25.65 17.07
N LEU A 748 -0.85 24.89 18.07
CA LEU A 748 -0.52 25.45 19.41
C LEU A 748 0.68 26.42 19.37
N SER A 749 1.57 26.31 18.38
CA SER A 749 2.72 27.22 18.23
C SER A 749 2.33 28.63 17.77
N LEU A 750 1.10 28.86 17.31
CA LEU A 750 0.55 30.20 17.05
C LEU A 750 0.53 31.07 18.34
N ASP A 751 0.41 30.43 19.51
CA ASP A 751 0.68 31.06 20.83
C ASP A 751 1.63 30.16 21.64
N ALA A 752 2.83 29.95 21.08
CA ALA A 752 3.87 29.12 21.68
C ALA A 752 4.21 29.49 23.15
N PRO A 753 4.27 30.78 23.57
CA PRO A 753 4.51 31.13 24.97
C PRO A 753 3.44 30.58 25.94
N LYS A 754 2.16 30.63 25.55
CA LYS A 754 1.04 30.14 26.37
C LYS A 754 0.97 28.61 26.42
N TYR A 755 1.22 27.94 25.29
CA TYR A 755 1.07 26.49 25.14
C TYR A 755 2.40 25.71 25.18
N ALA A 756 3.48 26.33 25.64
CA ALA A 756 4.83 25.75 25.67
C ALA A 756 4.91 24.36 26.32
N ARG A 757 4.13 24.12 27.39
CA ARG A 757 4.08 22.80 28.05
C ARG A 757 3.44 21.73 27.16
N GLN A 758 2.31 22.06 26.53
CA GLN A 758 1.60 21.16 25.63
C GLN A 758 2.46 20.84 24.40
N ILE A 759 3.11 21.85 23.81
CA ILE A 759 4.03 21.69 22.68
C ILE A 759 5.22 20.78 23.03
N ALA A 760 5.87 21.01 24.18
CA ALA A 760 6.98 20.16 24.63
C ALA A 760 6.54 18.71 24.88
N LYS A 761 5.34 18.52 25.44
CA LYS A 761 4.76 17.19 25.68
C LYS A 761 4.42 16.46 24.38
N ALA A 762 3.85 17.17 23.40
CA ALA A 762 3.54 16.65 22.07
C ALA A 762 4.80 16.28 21.28
N ARG A 763 5.84 17.12 21.34
CA ARG A 763 7.16 16.79 20.75
C ARG A 763 7.80 15.57 21.40
N LYS A 764 7.66 15.40 22.72
CA LYS A 764 8.10 14.18 23.42
C LYS A 764 7.30 12.94 22.98
N PHE A 765 5.99 13.08 22.77
CA PHE A 765 5.16 12.03 22.19
C PHE A 765 5.64 11.65 20.77
N LEU A 766 5.83 12.63 19.87
CA LEU A 766 6.35 12.39 18.52
C LEU A 766 7.72 11.69 18.56
N ALA A 767 8.62 12.09 19.47
CA ALA A 767 9.89 11.41 19.68
C ALA A 767 9.75 9.93 20.08
N SER A 768 8.70 9.57 20.84
CA SER A 768 8.41 8.17 21.20
C SER A 768 7.70 7.34 20.10
N GLN A 769 7.22 8.00 19.04
CA GLN A 769 6.64 7.34 17.86
C GLN A 769 7.59 7.34 16.65
N GLN A 770 8.79 7.93 16.78
CA GLN A 770 9.84 7.83 15.76
C GLN A 770 10.58 6.50 15.89
N ASN A 771 10.78 5.82 14.78
CA ASN A 771 11.43 4.52 14.69
C ASN A 771 12.94 4.65 14.45
N GLY A 772 13.69 3.55 14.63
CA GLY A 772 15.14 3.51 14.45
C GLY A 772 15.63 3.98 13.07
N ASP A 773 14.85 3.72 12.01
CA ASP A 773 15.14 4.11 10.63
C ASP A 773 14.85 5.60 10.33
N GLY A 774 14.32 6.34 11.30
CA GLY A 774 14.00 7.77 11.24
C GLY A 774 12.56 8.09 10.85
N GLY A 775 11.82 7.14 10.28
CA GLY A 775 10.40 7.30 10.00
C GLY A 775 9.52 7.20 11.26
N PHE A 776 8.20 7.31 11.08
CA PHE A 776 7.22 7.35 12.17
C PHE A 776 6.08 6.37 11.92
N ALA A 777 5.58 5.76 13.00
CA ALA A 777 4.32 5.02 12.98
C ALA A 777 3.11 5.96 12.80
N VAL A 778 1.96 5.43 12.39
CA VAL A 778 0.72 6.23 12.19
C VAL A 778 0.10 6.68 13.51
N ALA A 779 0.09 5.79 14.51
CA ALA A 779 -0.50 6.03 15.82
C ALA A 779 0.17 5.18 16.90
N LYS A 780 0.12 5.64 18.13
CA LYS A 780 0.59 4.87 19.30
C LYS A 780 -0.37 3.69 19.55
N GLY A 781 0.19 2.49 19.70
CA GLY A 781 -0.57 1.25 19.88
C GLY A 781 -1.06 0.62 18.57
N GLY A 782 -0.81 1.25 17.43
CA GLY A 782 -0.99 0.65 16.11
C GLY A 782 0.31 0.01 15.58
N ASP A 783 0.26 -0.36 14.29
CA ASP A 783 1.42 -0.85 13.53
C ASP A 783 2.62 0.11 13.64
N ARG A 784 3.76 -0.41 14.10
CA ARG A 784 5.00 0.36 14.29
C ARG A 784 5.81 0.55 13.01
N ARG A 785 5.41 0.00 11.85
CA ARG A 785 6.10 0.28 10.58
C ARG A 785 6.11 1.78 10.28
N SER A 786 7.25 2.27 9.79
CA SER A 786 7.42 3.66 9.38
C SER A 786 6.57 3.96 8.14
N ASP A 787 5.50 4.74 8.32
CA ASP A 787 4.63 5.22 7.24
C ASP A 787 5.15 6.56 6.67
N LEU A 788 5.06 6.73 5.35
CA LEU A 788 5.55 7.94 4.68
C LEU A 788 4.70 9.17 5.00
N ARG A 789 3.38 9.03 5.14
CA ARG A 789 2.48 10.16 5.41
C ARG A 789 2.61 10.65 6.86
N ALA A 790 2.66 9.72 7.82
CA ALA A 790 2.99 10.01 9.21
C ALA A 790 4.39 10.63 9.32
N SER A 791 5.39 10.10 8.61
CA SER A 791 6.77 10.63 8.64
C SER A 791 6.88 12.05 8.08
N THR A 792 6.27 12.34 6.92
CA THR A 792 6.29 13.70 6.33
C THR A 792 5.64 14.71 7.27
N GLN A 793 4.46 14.38 7.82
CA GLN A 793 3.74 15.27 8.72
C GLN A 793 4.42 15.42 10.08
N ALA A 794 4.98 14.36 10.66
CA ALA A 794 5.71 14.43 11.92
C ALA A 794 7.01 15.23 11.83
N VAL A 795 7.81 15.02 10.78
CA VAL A 795 9.08 15.74 10.58
C VAL A 795 8.85 17.23 10.34
N GLY A 796 7.84 17.59 9.54
CA GLY A 796 7.45 18.98 9.34
C GLY A 796 6.80 19.59 10.59
N GLY A 797 5.76 18.96 11.12
CA GLY A 797 4.94 19.49 12.20
C GLY A 797 5.66 19.60 13.54
N ALA A 798 6.63 18.72 13.83
CA ALA A 798 7.47 18.84 15.03
C ALA A 798 8.22 20.18 15.11
N THR A 799 8.49 20.86 13.99
CA THR A 799 9.10 22.20 13.98
C THR A 799 8.20 23.28 14.60
N GLY A 800 6.87 23.08 14.62
CA GLY A 800 5.88 24.07 15.06
C GLY A 800 5.66 25.22 14.08
N ILE A 801 6.25 25.19 12.88
CA ILE A 801 6.10 26.25 11.89
C ILE A 801 4.73 26.12 11.21
N SER A 802 3.90 27.16 11.28
CA SER A 802 2.61 27.22 10.58
C SER A 802 2.81 27.24 9.06
N PHE A 803 1.96 26.53 8.30
CA PHE A 803 1.93 26.60 6.83
C PHE A 803 1.72 28.04 6.33
N GLY A 804 0.93 28.84 7.04
CA GLY A 804 0.73 30.26 6.76
C GLY A 804 2.02 31.09 6.81
N THR A 805 3.00 30.68 7.63
CA THR A 805 4.27 31.40 7.84
C THR A 805 5.52 30.71 7.28
N LEU A 806 5.42 29.45 6.85
CA LEU A 806 6.54 28.64 6.37
C LEU A 806 7.27 29.30 5.19
N LYS A 807 8.59 29.46 5.31
CA LYS A 807 9.49 30.04 4.29
C LYS A 807 10.87 29.37 4.31
N ARG A 808 11.34 28.94 3.14
CA ARG A 808 12.66 28.32 2.89
C ARG A 808 13.15 28.63 1.47
N SER A 809 13.81 29.78 1.30
CA SER A 809 14.37 30.15 0.00
C SER A 809 15.33 29.08 -0.55
N LEU A 810 15.17 28.75 -1.83
CA LEU A 810 16.10 27.93 -2.61
C LEU A 810 17.10 28.74 -3.44
N THR A 811 17.15 30.07 -3.27
CA THR A 811 18.15 30.92 -3.95
C THR A 811 19.57 30.46 -3.60
N GLY A 812 20.43 30.29 -4.60
CA GLY A 812 21.82 29.85 -4.42
C GLY A 812 22.02 28.34 -4.28
N THR A 813 20.98 27.51 -4.39
CA THR A 813 21.13 26.04 -4.48
C THR A 813 21.10 25.56 -5.93
N SER A 814 21.97 24.63 -6.30
CA SER A 814 22.09 24.10 -7.66
C SER A 814 21.00 23.06 -8.00
N PRO A 815 20.44 23.06 -9.23
CA PRO A 815 19.61 21.97 -9.72
C PRO A 815 20.30 20.61 -9.58
N GLN A 816 19.53 19.59 -9.21
CA GLN A 816 20.00 18.21 -9.28
C GLN A 816 20.04 17.76 -10.76
N PRO A 817 21.06 17.01 -11.20
CA PRO A 817 21.03 16.38 -12.52
C PRO A 817 19.79 15.49 -12.66
N ALA A 818 19.09 15.60 -13.79
CA ALA A 818 18.02 14.66 -14.11
C ALA A 818 18.60 13.24 -14.20
N PRO A 819 17.91 12.20 -13.71
CA PRO A 819 18.37 10.82 -13.89
C PRO A 819 18.45 10.48 -15.39
N SER A 820 19.60 9.99 -15.84
CA SER A 820 19.74 9.49 -17.22
C SER A 820 18.82 8.28 -17.43
N PRO A 821 18.11 8.16 -18.57
CA PRO A 821 17.20 7.04 -18.84
C PRO A 821 17.91 5.69 -19.08
N SER A 822 19.24 5.68 -19.15
CA SER A 822 20.08 4.49 -19.21
C SER A 822 20.74 4.23 -17.85
N GLY A 823 20.46 3.08 -17.24
CA GLY A 823 20.97 2.66 -15.93
C GLY A 823 22.46 2.29 -15.89
N SER A 824 23.34 3.19 -16.32
CA SER A 824 24.79 3.12 -16.08
C SER A 824 25.11 3.82 -14.77
N ALA A 825 25.87 3.17 -13.90
CA ALA A 825 26.26 3.72 -12.60
C ALA A 825 27.08 5.03 -12.76
N PRO A 826 26.96 5.99 -11.83
CA PRO A 826 27.80 7.18 -11.84
C PRO A 826 29.26 6.80 -11.53
N ASP A 827 30.20 7.35 -12.31
CA ASP A 827 31.63 7.22 -12.03
C ASP A 827 31.95 7.87 -10.67
N ILE A 828 32.58 7.09 -9.78
CA ILE A 828 33.07 7.57 -8.50
C ILE A 828 34.36 8.35 -8.74
N VAL A 829 34.27 9.68 -8.74
CA VAL A 829 35.46 10.54 -8.58
C VAL A 829 35.84 10.55 -7.10
N THR A 830 36.81 9.73 -6.73
CA THR A 830 37.44 9.78 -5.41
C THR A 830 38.22 11.07 -5.24
N THR A 831 37.81 11.89 -4.28
CA THR A 831 38.67 12.96 -3.71
C THR A 831 39.24 12.44 -2.40
N GLY A 832 40.55 12.17 -2.40
CA GLY A 832 41.28 11.66 -1.25
C GLY A 832 42.06 12.76 -0.53
N ASP A 833 41.59 13.09 0.68
CA ASP A 833 42.28 13.60 1.86
C ASP A 833 43.42 14.64 1.80
N ALA A 834 43.13 15.75 2.49
CA ALA A 834 43.90 16.34 3.58
C ALA A 834 45.32 16.94 3.37
N GLY A 835 45.40 18.25 3.66
CA GLY A 835 46.37 18.74 4.67
C GLY A 835 47.34 19.84 4.25
N GLY A 836 47.31 20.96 4.99
CA GLY A 836 48.52 21.74 5.30
C GLY A 836 48.82 23.01 4.51
N THR A 837 48.54 24.17 5.13
CA THR A 837 49.42 25.36 5.25
C THR A 837 50.28 25.84 4.07
N GLY A 838 50.16 27.11 3.67
CA GLY A 838 51.22 27.77 2.88
C GLY A 838 50.83 29.06 2.14
N ASP A 839 50.83 30.16 2.89
CA ASP A 839 50.93 31.60 2.54
C ASP A 839 51.35 32.10 1.12
N SER A 840 51.04 33.39 0.89
CA SER A 840 51.72 34.40 0.04
C SER A 840 51.24 34.70 -1.41
N GLY A 841 51.08 36.01 -1.69
CA GLY A 841 50.96 36.65 -3.02
C GLY A 841 49.58 36.57 -3.68
N GLY A 842 48.89 37.63 -4.11
CA GLY A 842 49.32 39.00 -4.46
C GLY A 842 48.84 39.31 -5.89
N ALA A 843 47.67 39.95 -6.05
CA ALA A 843 47.54 41.37 -6.45
C ALA A 843 47.40 41.60 -7.98
N GLY A 844 46.62 42.62 -8.38
CA GLY A 844 46.38 43.02 -9.79
C GLY A 844 45.11 42.37 -10.37
N ASP A 845 43.92 42.98 -10.43
CA ASP A 845 43.47 44.32 -10.87
C ASP A 845 43.24 44.45 -12.39
N GLY A 846 42.18 45.20 -12.76
CA GLY A 846 42.02 45.81 -14.07
C GLY A 846 41.18 45.09 -15.14
N GLY A 847 40.10 45.75 -15.57
CA GLY A 847 39.81 45.89 -17.01
C GLY A 847 38.50 45.30 -17.54
N ALA A 848 37.52 46.16 -17.84
CA ALA A 848 36.35 45.81 -18.64
C ALA A 848 36.67 45.75 -20.14
N GLY A 849 35.96 44.92 -20.91
CA GLY A 849 36.09 44.86 -22.37
C GLY A 849 35.07 43.94 -23.04
N THR A 850 34.04 44.51 -23.66
CA THR A 850 33.01 43.81 -24.44
C THR A 850 33.45 43.55 -25.88
N SER A 851 33.27 42.32 -26.40
CA SER A 851 32.60 42.02 -27.70
C SER A 851 32.84 40.57 -28.15
N GLY A 852 31.81 39.91 -28.67
CA GLY A 852 31.80 38.48 -28.96
C GLY A 852 32.63 37.99 -30.16
N GLY A 853 32.72 36.67 -30.28
CA GLY A 853 33.33 35.96 -31.42
C GLY A 853 33.73 34.53 -31.05
N GLY A 854 33.24 33.53 -31.79
CA GLY A 854 33.35 32.11 -31.45
C GLY A 854 34.78 31.56 -31.31
N GLY A 855 34.98 30.70 -30.32
CA GLY A 855 36.20 29.93 -30.11
C GLY A 855 36.07 28.50 -30.64
N ILE A 856 36.87 28.15 -31.65
CA ILE A 856 37.09 26.76 -32.08
C ILE A 856 38.27 26.18 -31.28
N LEU A 857 38.02 25.00 -30.71
CA LEU A 857 38.94 23.93 -30.27
C LEU A 857 40.47 24.22 -30.14
N ALA A 858 40.97 24.00 -28.92
CA ALA A 858 42.25 23.33 -28.64
C ALA A 858 42.04 22.41 -27.42
N ALA A 859 41.88 21.09 -27.57
CA ALA A 859 42.93 20.08 -27.79
C ALA A 859 43.56 19.52 -26.50
N THR A 860 42.84 18.64 -25.80
CA THR A 860 43.42 17.71 -24.80
C THR A 860 43.89 16.43 -25.50
N GLY A 861 45.19 16.34 -25.81
CA GLY A 861 45.75 15.22 -26.57
C GLY A 861 46.41 14.14 -25.73
N VAL A 862 45.65 13.10 -25.36
CA VAL A 862 46.06 11.67 -25.12
C VAL A 862 44.79 10.83 -24.82
N GLN A 863 44.67 9.51 -25.04
CA GLN A 863 45.55 8.52 -25.70
C GLN A 863 44.78 7.74 -26.81
N ALA A 864 44.16 8.40 -27.81
CA ALA A 864 43.36 7.70 -28.84
C ALA A 864 44.07 6.51 -29.52
N GLY A 865 45.39 6.60 -29.70
CA GLY A 865 46.23 5.52 -30.25
C GLY A 865 46.29 4.26 -29.38
N ALA A 866 46.20 4.37 -28.05
CA ALA A 866 46.21 3.21 -27.16
C ALA A 866 44.93 2.38 -27.29
N LEU A 867 43.77 3.04 -27.34
CA LEU A 867 42.47 2.39 -27.57
C LEU A 867 42.39 1.75 -28.96
N ALA A 868 42.92 2.41 -30.00
CA ALA A 868 43.01 1.84 -31.34
C ALA A 868 43.91 0.59 -31.40
N ALA A 869 45.06 0.60 -30.72
CA ALA A 869 45.96 -0.56 -30.64
C ALA A 869 45.30 -1.76 -29.91
N ILE A 870 44.57 -1.50 -28.81
CA ILE A 870 43.82 -2.53 -28.09
C ILE A 870 42.71 -3.12 -28.96
N ALA A 871 41.95 -2.29 -29.69
CA ALA A 871 40.90 -2.75 -30.60
C ALA A 871 41.45 -3.65 -31.73
N VAL A 872 42.60 -3.30 -32.30
CA VAL A 872 43.27 -4.13 -33.32
C VAL A 872 43.76 -5.47 -32.73
N LEU A 873 44.34 -5.47 -31.53
CA LEU A 873 44.75 -6.69 -30.83
C LEU A 873 43.56 -7.62 -30.54
N LEU A 874 42.43 -7.07 -30.10
CA LEU A 874 41.20 -7.84 -29.85
C LEU A 874 40.62 -8.43 -31.15
N MET A 875 40.60 -7.67 -32.25
CA MET A 875 40.17 -8.19 -33.55
C MET A 875 41.10 -9.29 -34.09
N LEU A 876 42.41 -9.17 -33.92
CA LEU A 876 43.37 -10.22 -34.30
C LEU A 876 43.24 -11.48 -33.43
N ALA A 877 42.94 -11.34 -32.14
CA ALA A 877 42.64 -12.46 -31.26
C ALA A 877 41.33 -13.17 -31.65
N GLY A 878 40.27 -12.41 -31.94
CA GLY A 878 38.99 -12.92 -32.44
C GLY A 878 39.13 -13.66 -33.78
N TRP A 879 39.89 -13.10 -34.73
CA TRP A 879 40.21 -13.78 -36.00
C TRP A 879 40.91 -15.11 -35.74
N ARG A 880 41.96 -15.13 -34.90
CA ARG A 880 42.70 -16.36 -34.60
C ARG A 880 41.81 -17.45 -34.00
N THR A 881 40.91 -17.11 -33.08
CA THR A 881 39.97 -18.09 -32.50
C THR A 881 39.01 -18.66 -33.54
N VAL A 882 38.46 -17.85 -34.45
CA VAL A 882 37.59 -18.32 -35.54
C VAL A 882 38.34 -19.23 -36.53
N VAL A 883 39.59 -18.91 -36.88
CA VAL A 883 40.42 -19.75 -37.78
C VAL A 883 40.80 -21.08 -37.12
N VAL A 884 41.11 -21.09 -35.82
CA VAL A 884 41.39 -22.33 -35.08
C VAL A 884 40.14 -23.18 -34.93
N ALA A 885 38.97 -22.59 -34.69
CA ALA A 885 37.69 -23.30 -34.64
C ALA A 885 37.37 -23.96 -36.00
N ARG A 886 37.46 -23.21 -37.11
CA ARG A 886 37.22 -23.75 -38.47
C ARG A 886 38.22 -24.83 -38.89
N ARG A 887 39.45 -24.84 -38.37
CA ARG A 887 40.41 -25.93 -38.60
C ARG A 887 40.12 -27.20 -37.79
N ARG A 888 39.43 -27.10 -36.65
CA ARG A 888 39.03 -28.27 -35.83
C ARG A 888 37.78 -28.98 -36.34
N THR A 889 36.91 -28.30 -37.09
CA THR A 889 35.71 -28.89 -37.71
C THR A 889 35.98 -29.63 -39.03
N GLY A 890 37.22 -29.63 -39.54
CA GLY A 890 37.60 -30.24 -40.83
C GLY A 890 38.16 -31.66 -40.76
N THR A 891 38.37 -32.23 -39.57
CA THR A 891 39.05 -33.53 -39.38
C THR A 891 38.28 -34.40 -38.39
N GLY A 892 37.22 -35.08 -38.84
CA GLY A 892 36.34 -35.83 -37.94
C GLY A 892 35.15 -36.59 -38.55
N SER A 893 35.24 -37.04 -39.81
CA SER A 893 34.28 -38.01 -40.37
C SER A 893 35.06 -39.00 -41.23
N GLY A 894 35.13 -40.25 -40.79
CA GLY A 894 36.10 -41.20 -41.33
C GLY A 894 36.05 -42.63 -40.78
N ARG A 895 34.87 -43.12 -40.36
CA ARG A 895 34.40 -44.52 -40.44
C ARG A 895 33.03 -44.65 -39.78
#